data_AF-A0A9E2UXI6-F1
#
_entry.id   AF-A0A9E2UXI6-F1
#
_cell.length_a   1.000
_cell.length_b   1.000
_cell.length_c   1.000
_cell.angle_alpha   90.00
_cell.angle_beta   90.00
_cell.angle_gamma   90.00
#
_symmetry.space_group_name_H-M   'P 1'
#
loop_
_entity.id
_entity.type
_entity.pdbx_description
1 polymer ?
#
loop_
_entity_poly.entity_id
_entity_poly.type
_entity_poly.pdbx_seq_one_letter_code
_entity_poly.pdbx_strand_id
1 'polypeptide(L)'
;MNESQERVRRISFRDLLSIFFSKLHVFLGILVTIIVITLAVAFFTDPIYKVTGNILVKPMLEQGVKLMAPVATQMSTQPVRVQDITSEVSILQSPQLLSMVVKKLDLAKEEKPKSLLSRAALYVLDQGNKLMVALGLSVQPSPEDQAVLALKKKLDILPVALSNVIEISLTGKSPERITKIVNTLMHDYVEYHVSLYRAKGARNFYAAQAQLFAQSLKQAENDLENFKKEWAIIEISTQNDANIELLRMLRENLALVQANISDRQTKIRVQQRNLAKTGEVGAITKDMQSGILEELVREMGPLLVDRERIAALYQKSSLKYQALNRQVEELQKGYNKQTKELLQGSALDLNGLNSYAAVLGKHISEIEKKSLLLSEKQVEYERLLRELKQQEKNYLLYLNKTEEARIEEQQDSSRASNVIVSSWGKVPSVPVFPKKLLMSFLSLVIGSLVGIAGAFTAYYMDHTVKTPEDISRTCRSQVLTFIADQTQVMAGGGSIPTPGGKSQTRIFAQLPLKSGHTSRPGGGGVPLWMAEPQRYPGILESFRPLKAHLQFLAKSHPPMVIQLTGANQHNGASTTASNLALVLAWDLVDHRILLVDGNLADPSAQQTFGLLREPGLLNYLTEEMDLQQVVQPTMRPNLEVITIGKPATQVLSPFDLLKFSTFLEDVRTSYDFVLFDSAPILGSSDSLTISTKVDGVILVAEANHTRYETIISIENHLQGSAKVFGIVLNKRRFVIPKVLYNII
;
A
#
# COMPACT_ATOMS: atom_id res chain seq x y z
N MET A 1 -21.92 48.78 45.71
CA MET A 1 -21.69 47.39 45.24
C MET A 1 -22.23 47.36 43.82
N ASN A 2 -21.45 47.86 42.85
CA ASN A 2 -21.93 48.08 41.48
C ASN A 2 -21.48 46.95 40.57
N GLU A 3 -22.47 46.33 39.93
CA GLU A 3 -22.37 45.40 38.82
C GLU A 3 -21.49 45.99 37.71
N SER A 4 -20.26 45.51 37.63
CA SER A 4 -19.42 45.67 36.44
C SER A 4 -19.81 44.55 35.48
N GLN A 5 -20.70 44.88 34.54
CA GLN A 5 -20.98 44.01 33.40
C GLN A 5 -19.65 43.67 32.70
N GLU A 6 -19.25 42.40 32.76
CA GLU A 6 -18.25 41.81 31.88
C GLU A 6 -18.71 42.00 30.43
N ARG A 7 -18.27 43.08 29.79
CA ARG A 7 -18.33 43.19 28.33
C ARG A 7 -17.32 42.19 27.76
N VAL A 8 -17.78 40.95 27.56
CA VAL A 8 -17.06 39.94 26.80
C VAL A 8 -16.82 40.50 25.39
N ARG A 9 -15.55 40.85 25.10
CA ARG A 9 -15.14 41.37 23.79
C ARG A 9 -15.45 40.31 22.73
N ARG A 10 -16.25 40.66 21.72
CA ARG A 10 -16.20 39.94 20.43
C ARG A 10 -14.85 40.26 19.82
N ILE A 11 -13.91 39.31 19.85
CA ILE A 11 -12.61 39.45 19.19
C ILE A 11 -12.90 39.66 17.70
N SER A 12 -12.59 40.85 17.20
CA SER A 12 -12.77 41.16 15.78
C SER A 12 -11.66 40.50 14.97
N PHE A 13 -11.93 40.19 13.70
CA PHE A 13 -10.90 39.73 12.77
C PHE A 13 -9.71 40.71 12.70
N ARG A 14 -9.98 42.01 12.84
CA ARG A 14 -8.96 43.06 12.94
C ARG A 14 -8.04 42.89 14.15
N ASP A 15 -8.57 42.41 15.26
CA ASP A 15 -7.80 42.16 16.49
C ASP A 15 -6.86 40.96 16.30
N LEU A 16 -7.31 39.90 15.62
CA LEU A 16 -6.47 38.74 15.31
C LEU A 16 -5.30 39.12 14.40
N LEU A 17 -5.55 39.96 13.40
CA LEU A 17 -4.51 40.45 12.48
C LEU A 17 -3.51 41.37 13.18
N SER A 18 -3.96 42.28 14.05
CA SER A 18 -3.05 43.15 14.79
C SER A 18 -2.14 42.35 15.73
N ILE A 19 -2.68 41.32 16.39
CA ILE A 19 -1.92 40.38 17.21
C ILE A 19 -0.83 39.71 16.37
N PHE A 20 -1.21 39.11 15.23
CA PHE A 20 -0.27 38.41 14.37
C PHE A 20 0.86 39.32 13.86
N PHE A 21 0.52 40.49 13.30
CA PHE A 21 1.52 41.40 12.76
C PHE A 21 2.42 42.01 13.84
N SER A 22 1.94 42.16 15.08
CA SER A 22 2.77 42.65 16.20
C SER A 22 3.90 41.71 16.59
N LYS A 23 3.74 40.40 16.38
CA LYS A 23 4.74 39.38 16.69
C LYS A 23 5.18 38.60 15.44
N LEU A 24 5.13 39.24 14.26
CA LEU A 24 5.53 38.62 12.98
C LEU A 24 6.97 38.08 13.01
N HIS A 25 7.87 38.74 13.72
CA HIS A 25 9.25 38.29 13.90
C HIS A 25 9.34 36.99 14.71
N VAL A 26 8.47 36.77 15.70
CA VAL A 26 8.38 35.51 16.46
C VAL A 26 7.88 34.39 15.55
N PHE A 27 6.83 34.66 14.78
CA PHE A 27 6.32 33.73 13.77
C PHE A 27 7.41 33.31 12.77
N LEU A 28 8.10 34.28 12.16
CA LEU A 28 9.17 34.04 11.20
C LEU A 28 10.35 33.27 11.83
N GLY A 29 10.75 33.63 13.06
CA GLY A 29 11.83 32.95 13.77
C GLY A 29 11.53 31.47 14.02
N ILE A 30 10.33 31.15 14.52
CA ILE A 30 9.89 29.77 14.76
C ILE A 30 9.81 28.99 13.44
N LEU A 31 9.19 29.58 12.40
CA LEU A 31 9.04 28.97 11.10
C LEU A 31 10.39 28.61 10.47
N VAL A 32 11.32 29.57 10.43
CA VAL A 32 12.67 29.37 9.89
C VAL A 32 13.42 28.30 10.69
N THR A 33 13.31 28.31 12.02
CA THR A 33 13.97 27.31 12.87
C THR A 33 13.48 25.89 12.57
N ILE A 34 12.17 25.69 12.46
CA ILE A 34 11.58 24.37 12.14
C ILE A 34 12.01 23.90 10.75
N ILE A 35 12.03 24.81 9.76
CA ILE A 35 12.48 24.48 8.39
C ILE A 35 13.97 24.10 8.39
N VAL A 36 14.83 24.86 9.08
CA VAL A 36 16.27 24.58 9.16
C VAL A 36 16.54 23.25 9.84
N ILE A 37 15.88 22.95 10.96
CA ILE A 37 15.99 21.65 11.65
C ILE A 37 15.53 20.51 10.74
N THR A 38 14.38 20.67 10.06
CA THR A 38 13.85 19.62 9.16
C THR A 38 14.78 19.37 7.99
N LEU A 39 15.33 20.44 7.39
CA LEU A 39 16.32 20.33 6.32
C LEU A 39 17.59 19.66 6.83
N ALA A 40 18.09 20.04 8.01
CA ALA A 40 19.25 19.37 8.60
C ALA A 40 19.01 17.87 8.75
N VAL A 41 17.88 17.46 9.36
CA VAL A 41 17.51 16.03 9.47
C VAL A 41 17.43 15.36 8.09
N ALA A 42 16.81 16.00 7.11
CA ALA A 42 16.66 15.45 5.76
C ALA A 42 18.00 15.35 4.96
N PHE A 43 19.00 16.17 5.28
CA PHE A 43 20.31 16.15 4.63
C PHE A 43 21.34 15.27 5.35
N PHE A 44 21.27 15.17 6.68
CA PHE A 44 22.19 14.35 7.46
C PHE A 44 21.76 12.88 7.60
N THR A 45 20.51 12.55 7.27
CA THR A 45 20.04 11.16 7.31
C THR A 45 20.39 10.43 6.01
N ASP A 46 21.02 9.26 6.13
CA ASP A 46 21.38 8.42 4.99
C ASP A 46 20.13 8.05 4.16
N PRO A 47 20.19 8.11 2.81
CA PRO A 47 19.09 7.69 1.96
C PRO A 47 18.85 6.17 2.05
N ILE A 48 17.58 5.81 2.17
CA ILE A 48 17.11 4.41 2.17
C ILE A 48 16.39 4.15 0.87
N TYR A 49 16.79 3.10 0.18
CA TYR A 49 16.25 2.64 -1.10
C TYR A 49 15.46 1.35 -0.89
N LYS A 50 14.43 1.15 -1.72
CA LYS A 50 13.64 -0.09 -1.79
C LYS A 50 13.78 -0.67 -3.19
N VAL A 51 14.12 -1.95 -3.29
CA VAL A 51 14.07 -2.72 -4.54
C VAL A 51 12.89 -3.65 -4.48
N THR A 52 12.18 -3.79 -5.59
CA THR A 52 11.08 -4.77 -5.76
C THR A 52 11.38 -5.68 -6.94
N GLY A 53 11.15 -6.97 -6.77
CA GLY A 53 11.20 -8.01 -7.80
C GLY A 53 9.95 -8.86 -7.71
N ASN A 54 9.49 -9.38 -8.85
CA ASN A 54 8.23 -10.11 -8.93
C ASN A 54 8.43 -11.52 -9.48
N ILE A 55 7.75 -12.47 -8.86
CA ILE A 55 7.71 -13.87 -9.24
C ILE A 55 6.27 -14.25 -9.57
N LEU A 56 6.03 -14.79 -10.76
CA LEU A 56 4.74 -15.33 -11.19
C LEU A 56 4.68 -16.83 -10.92
N VAL A 57 3.67 -17.25 -10.16
CA VAL A 57 3.31 -18.64 -9.93
C VAL A 57 2.25 -19.04 -10.97
N LYS A 58 2.56 -20.04 -11.78
CA LYS A 58 1.65 -20.65 -12.74
C LYS A 58 0.89 -21.80 -12.05
N PRO A 59 -0.35 -22.09 -12.47
CA PRO A 59 -1.04 -23.30 -12.02
C PRO A 59 -0.21 -24.51 -12.38
N MET A 60 0.09 -25.33 -11.38
CA MET A 60 0.75 -26.62 -11.57
C MET A 60 -0.18 -27.48 -12.41
N LEU A 61 0.24 -27.81 -13.63
CA LEU A 61 -0.45 -28.81 -14.43
C LEU A 61 -0.31 -30.12 -13.66
N GLU A 62 -1.41 -30.71 -13.20
CA GLU A 62 -1.39 -32.06 -12.66
C GLU A 62 -0.83 -32.99 -13.75
N GLN A 63 0.45 -33.32 -13.62
CA GLN A 63 1.09 -34.36 -14.43
C GLN A 63 0.63 -35.71 -13.89
N GLY A 64 -0.62 -36.03 -14.21
CA GLY A 64 -1.26 -37.30 -13.94
C GLY A 64 -2.16 -37.65 -15.11
N VAL A 65 -1.61 -38.44 -16.05
CA VAL A 65 -2.38 -39.28 -16.98
C VAL A 65 -3.41 -38.53 -17.85
N LYS A 66 -2.96 -37.75 -18.84
CA LYS A 66 -3.81 -37.37 -19.99
C LYS A 66 -3.02 -37.34 -21.31
N LEU A 67 -2.55 -38.51 -21.74
CA LEU A 67 -2.11 -38.73 -23.14
C LEU A 67 -2.86 -39.90 -23.81
N MET A 68 -3.87 -40.50 -23.15
CA MET A 68 -4.76 -41.51 -23.74
C MET A 68 -6.19 -41.01 -24.01
N ALA A 69 -6.45 -39.71 -23.85
CA ALA A 69 -7.72 -39.10 -24.25
C ALA A 69 -7.56 -38.38 -25.60
N PRO A 70 -8.55 -38.43 -26.50
CA PRO A 70 -8.51 -37.66 -27.74
C PRO A 70 -8.36 -36.17 -27.38
N VAL A 71 -7.55 -35.48 -28.18
CA VAL A 71 -6.98 -34.11 -28.02
C VAL A 71 -8.00 -32.98 -27.74
N ALA A 72 -9.30 -33.28 -27.64
CA ALA A 72 -10.37 -32.28 -27.55
C ALA A 72 -10.92 -31.99 -26.14
N THR A 73 -10.52 -32.69 -25.07
CA THR A 73 -11.05 -32.39 -23.72
C THR A 73 -10.17 -31.42 -22.94
N GLN A 74 -10.44 -30.13 -23.22
CA GLN A 74 -10.29 -28.96 -22.35
C GLN A 74 -9.16 -29.02 -21.31
N MET A 75 -8.09 -28.25 -21.58
CA MET A 75 -7.19 -27.73 -20.56
C MET A 75 -7.99 -26.85 -19.59
N SER A 76 -8.68 -27.46 -18.63
CA SER A 76 -9.23 -26.74 -17.49
C SER A 76 -8.07 -26.41 -16.56
N THR A 77 -7.48 -25.23 -16.75
CA THR A 77 -6.54 -24.66 -15.78
C THR A 77 -7.35 -24.32 -14.54
N GLN A 78 -7.30 -25.17 -13.50
CA GLN A 78 -7.81 -24.76 -12.20
C GLN A 78 -7.08 -23.48 -11.76
N PRO A 79 -7.79 -22.49 -11.20
CA PRO A 79 -7.14 -21.30 -10.65
C PRO A 79 -6.18 -21.72 -9.52
N VAL A 80 -5.00 -21.09 -9.49
CA VAL A 80 -4.02 -21.26 -8.41
C VAL A 80 -4.71 -20.97 -7.08
N ARG A 81 -4.62 -21.89 -6.12
CA ARG A 81 -5.27 -21.69 -4.82
C ARG A 81 -4.43 -20.72 -4.00
N VAL A 82 -5.07 -19.96 -3.12
CA VAL A 82 -4.38 -19.06 -2.18
C VAL A 82 -3.38 -19.83 -1.31
N GLN A 83 -3.70 -21.10 -1.00
CA GLN A 83 -2.82 -22.01 -0.27
C GLN A 83 -1.50 -22.26 -1.00
N ASP A 84 -1.54 -22.46 -2.32
CA ASP A 84 -0.34 -22.72 -3.15
C ASP A 84 0.61 -21.51 -3.11
N ILE A 85 0.08 -20.29 -3.25
CA ILE A 85 0.87 -19.06 -3.17
C ILE A 85 1.48 -18.88 -1.77
N THR A 86 0.73 -19.23 -0.73
CA THR A 86 1.22 -19.12 0.66
C THR A 86 2.34 -20.12 0.95
N SER A 87 2.25 -21.32 0.38
CA SER A 87 3.32 -22.32 0.42
C SER A 87 4.58 -21.80 -0.29
N GLU A 88 4.46 -21.20 -1.47
CA GLU A 88 5.61 -20.61 -2.18
C GLU A 88 6.27 -19.46 -1.41
N VAL A 89 5.47 -18.58 -0.79
CA VAL A 89 5.99 -17.52 0.10
C VAL A 89 6.77 -18.12 1.27
N SER A 90 6.31 -19.23 1.84
CA SER A 90 6.98 -19.91 2.95
C SER A 90 8.32 -20.53 2.52
N ILE A 91 8.39 -21.06 1.29
CA ILE A 91 9.65 -21.59 0.71
C ILE A 91 10.64 -20.44 0.45
N LEU A 92 10.18 -19.31 -0.07
CA LEU A 92 11.00 -18.10 -0.25
C LEU A 92 11.53 -17.52 1.06
N GLN A 93 10.80 -17.72 2.17
CA GLN A 93 11.21 -17.33 3.53
C GLN A 93 12.01 -18.42 4.27
N SER A 94 12.29 -19.56 3.63
CA SER A 94 12.96 -20.67 4.28
C SER A 94 14.40 -20.28 4.71
N PRO A 95 14.84 -20.66 5.92
CA PRO A 95 16.18 -20.35 6.40
C PRO A 95 17.29 -20.90 5.49
N GLN A 96 17.06 -22.05 4.85
CA GLN A 96 17.99 -22.69 3.94
C GLN A 96 18.26 -21.81 2.70
N LEU A 97 17.22 -21.32 2.04
CA LEU A 97 17.38 -20.45 0.87
C LEU A 97 18.05 -19.13 1.24
N LEU A 98 17.65 -18.51 2.35
CA LEU A 98 18.28 -17.28 2.83
C LEU A 98 19.76 -17.51 3.21
N SER A 99 20.10 -18.66 3.79
CA SER A 99 21.49 -19.02 4.11
C SER A 99 22.36 -19.17 2.86
N MET A 100 21.82 -19.70 1.75
CA MET A 100 22.53 -19.80 0.48
C MET A 100 22.89 -18.42 -0.07
N VAL A 101 21.95 -17.48 -0.04
CA VAL A 101 22.17 -16.10 -0.48
C VAL A 101 23.18 -15.39 0.42
N VAL A 102 23.07 -15.56 1.74
CA VAL A 102 24.02 -14.99 2.73
C VAL A 102 25.44 -15.50 2.48
N LYS A 103 25.62 -16.79 2.22
CA LYS A 103 26.91 -17.41 1.95
C LYS A 103 27.49 -16.99 0.60
N LYS A 104 26.67 -16.97 -0.46
CA LYS A 104 27.08 -16.61 -1.84
C LYS A 104 27.46 -15.14 -1.99
N LEU A 105 26.82 -14.26 -1.22
CA LEU A 105 27.09 -12.81 -1.22
C LEU A 105 27.96 -12.35 -0.03
N ASP A 106 28.46 -13.29 0.77
CA ASP A 106 29.31 -13.04 1.96
C ASP A 106 28.72 -11.95 2.89
N LEU A 107 27.41 -12.03 3.13
CA LEU A 107 26.67 -11.02 3.88
C LEU A 107 27.00 -11.03 5.38
N ALA A 108 27.65 -12.08 5.88
CA ALA A 108 28.13 -12.18 7.27
C ALA A 108 29.29 -11.22 7.58
N LYS A 109 30.02 -10.75 6.55
CA LYS A 109 31.02 -9.69 6.69
C LYS A 109 30.37 -8.31 6.50
N GLU A 110 29.48 -7.90 7.40
CA GLU A 110 28.95 -6.53 7.35
C GLU A 110 29.94 -5.50 7.95
N GLU A 111 30.08 -4.36 7.27
CA GLU A 111 30.93 -3.23 7.63
C GLU A 111 30.49 -2.60 8.97
N LYS A 112 31.46 -2.39 9.86
CA LYS A 112 31.26 -1.70 11.14
C LYS A 112 30.60 -0.32 10.92
N PRO A 113 29.56 0.05 11.68
CA PRO A 113 28.87 1.31 11.49
C PRO A 113 29.81 2.51 11.72
N LYS A 114 29.72 3.51 10.85
CA LYS A 114 30.63 4.69 10.82
C LYS A 114 30.38 5.71 11.96
N SER A 115 29.30 5.60 12.74
CA SER A 115 28.94 6.57 13.79
C SER A 115 29.47 6.17 15.18
N LEU A 116 30.00 7.13 15.93
CA LEU A 116 30.54 6.95 17.29
C LEU A 116 29.47 6.50 18.30
N LEU A 117 28.24 7.01 18.16
CA LEU A 117 27.11 6.70 19.04
C LEU A 117 26.62 5.25 18.86
N SER A 118 26.59 4.76 17.62
CA SER A 118 26.20 3.38 17.32
C SER A 118 27.29 2.37 17.71
N ARG A 119 28.58 2.76 17.69
CA ARG A 119 29.67 1.96 18.28
C ARG A 119 29.55 1.78 19.79
N ALA A 120 29.17 2.84 20.52
CA ALA A 120 28.95 2.77 21.96
C ALA A 120 27.73 1.89 22.31
N ALA A 121 26.63 2.02 21.57
CA ALA A 121 25.44 1.18 21.75
C ALA A 121 25.72 -0.30 21.45
N LEU A 122 26.49 -0.60 20.40
CA LEU A 122 26.93 -1.96 20.07
C LEU A 122 27.82 -2.57 21.15
N TYR A 123 28.68 -1.77 21.81
CA TYR A 123 29.52 -2.25 22.91
C TYR A 123 28.69 -2.65 24.15
N VAL A 124 27.67 -1.87 24.49
CA VAL A 124 26.76 -2.18 25.61
C VAL A 124 25.91 -3.41 25.31
N LEU A 125 25.38 -3.53 24.09
CA LEU A 125 24.61 -4.69 23.64
C LEU A 125 25.46 -5.96 23.56
N ASP A 126 26.71 -5.87 23.10
CA ASP A 126 27.66 -6.99 23.05
C ASP A 126 28.02 -7.49 24.46
N GLN A 127 28.17 -6.60 25.44
CA GLN A 127 28.38 -6.98 26.84
C GLN A 127 27.14 -7.63 27.46
N GLY A 128 25.94 -7.14 27.15
CA GLY A 128 24.67 -7.75 27.58
C GLY A 128 24.46 -9.15 26.98
N ASN A 129 24.76 -9.33 25.69
CA ASN A 129 24.65 -10.63 25.03
C ASN A 129 25.67 -11.65 25.57
N LYS A 130 26.91 -11.23 25.85
CA LYS A 130 27.93 -12.09 26.47
C LYS A 130 27.53 -12.55 27.88
N LEU A 131 26.87 -11.69 28.65
CA LEU A 131 26.32 -12.04 29.97
C LEU A 131 25.18 -13.06 29.85
N MET A 132 24.28 -12.88 28.88
CA MET A 132 23.16 -13.81 28.63
C MET A 132 23.61 -15.20 28.14
N VAL A 133 24.69 -15.26 27.34
CA VAL A 133 25.32 -16.52 26.91
C VAL A 133 26.04 -17.20 28.08
N ALA A 134 26.74 -16.44 28.93
CA ALA A 134 27.41 -16.96 30.13
C ALA A 134 26.43 -17.49 31.19
N LEU A 135 25.21 -16.96 31.23
CA LEU A 135 24.11 -17.41 32.10
C LEU A 135 23.29 -18.57 31.50
N GLY A 136 23.64 -19.08 30.31
CA GLY A 136 22.92 -20.19 29.66
C GLY A 136 21.53 -19.83 29.13
N LEU A 137 21.19 -18.54 29.05
CA LEU A 137 19.87 -18.04 28.61
C LEU A 137 19.80 -17.82 27.09
N SER A 138 20.91 -17.98 26.36
CA SER A 138 20.97 -17.85 24.90
C SER A 138 22.15 -18.62 24.28
N VAL A 139 21.95 -19.21 23.10
CA VAL A 139 23.01 -19.84 22.29
C VAL A 139 23.62 -18.76 21.40
N GLN A 140 24.96 -18.72 21.31
CA GLN A 140 25.68 -17.78 20.46
C GLN A 140 25.35 -18.10 18.99
N PRO A 141 24.55 -17.29 18.27
CA PRO A 141 24.16 -17.63 16.91
C PRO A 141 25.38 -17.53 16.00
N SER A 142 25.51 -18.43 15.03
CA SER A 142 26.55 -18.34 14.01
C SER A 142 26.49 -16.95 13.35
N PRO A 143 27.63 -16.34 12.95
CA PRO A 143 27.64 -15.10 12.17
C PRO A 143 26.72 -15.16 10.94
N GLU A 144 26.56 -16.35 10.37
CA GLU A 144 25.66 -16.61 9.25
C GLU A 144 24.18 -16.55 9.65
N ASP A 145 23.80 -17.13 10.80
CA ASP A 145 22.43 -17.10 11.30
C ASP A 145 21.97 -15.68 11.65
N GLN A 146 22.89 -14.86 12.19
CA GLN A 146 22.62 -13.44 12.46
C GLN A 146 22.38 -12.66 11.16
N ALA A 147 23.17 -12.94 10.11
CA ALA A 147 22.98 -12.33 8.79
C ALA A 147 21.67 -12.78 8.13
N VAL A 148 21.27 -14.04 8.29
CA VAL A 148 19.95 -14.55 7.83
C VAL A 148 18.80 -13.84 8.56
N LEU A 149 18.88 -13.68 9.89
CA LEU A 149 17.89 -12.96 10.68
C LEU A 149 17.81 -11.47 10.31
N ALA A 150 18.97 -10.83 10.08
CA ALA A 150 19.04 -9.43 9.65
C ALA A 150 18.45 -9.24 8.23
N LEU A 151 18.71 -10.18 7.32
CA LEU A 151 18.13 -10.19 5.99
C LEU A 151 16.61 -10.40 6.06
N LYS A 152 16.15 -11.40 6.82
CA LYS A 152 14.72 -11.71 7.01
C LYS A 152 13.93 -10.52 7.57
N LYS A 153 14.51 -9.70 8.46
CA LYS A 153 13.85 -8.50 8.99
C LYS A 153 13.71 -7.36 7.98
N LYS A 154 14.60 -7.26 6.99
CA LYS A 154 14.60 -6.20 5.96
C LYS A 154 13.88 -6.61 4.68
N LEU A 155 13.62 -7.91 4.53
CA LEU A 155 13.05 -8.56 3.36
C LEU A 155 11.55 -8.78 3.57
N ASP A 156 10.73 -8.11 2.76
CA ASP A 156 9.29 -8.30 2.72
C ASP A 156 8.94 -9.15 1.50
N ILE A 157 8.36 -10.34 1.73
CA ILE A 157 7.85 -11.23 0.68
C ILE A 157 6.34 -11.36 0.88
N LEU A 158 5.57 -10.74 -0.02
CA LEU A 158 4.12 -10.63 0.11
C LEU A 158 3.41 -11.08 -1.17
N PRO A 159 2.32 -11.85 -1.07
CA PRO A 159 1.49 -12.15 -2.23
C PRO A 159 0.72 -10.89 -2.66
N VAL A 160 0.71 -10.61 -3.97
CA VAL A 160 -0.07 -9.51 -4.54
C VAL A 160 -1.54 -9.92 -4.57
N ALA A 161 -2.41 -9.11 -3.94
CA ALA A 161 -3.83 -9.40 -3.86
C ALA A 161 -4.45 -9.59 -5.25
N LEU A 162 -5.33 -10.60 -5.39
CA LEU A 162 -6.02 -10.96 -6.64
C LEU A 162 -5.08 -11.31 -7.81
N SER A 163 -3.87 -11.76 -7.53
CA SER A 163 -2.86 -12.11 -8.53
C SER A 163 -2.07 -13.35 -8.13
N ASN A 164 -1.51 -14.06 -9.12
CA ASN A 164 -0.59 -15.17 -8.89
C ASN A 164 0.87 -14.69 -8.78
N VAL A 165 1.07 -13.45 -8.35
CA VAL A 165 2.39 -12.81 -8.27
C VAL A 165 2.80 -12.64 -6.82
N ILE A 166 4.05 -13.02 -6.53
CA ILE A 166 4.71 -12.77 -5.26
C ILE A 166 5.66 -11.60 -5.45
N GLU A 167 5.45 -10.53 -4.67
CA GLU A 167 6.34 -9.38 -4.61
C GLU A 167 7.41 -9.64 -3.55
N ILE A 168 8.67 -9.53 -3.95
CA ILE A 168 9.84 -9.62 -3.09
C ILE A 168 10.46 -8.24 -3.03
N SER A 169 10.55 -7.67 -1.83
CA SER A 169 11.12 -6.35 -1.64
C SER A 169 12.12 -6.26 -0.50
N LEU A 170 13.19 -5.49 -0.72
CA LEU A 170 14.28 -5.32 0.24
C LEU A 170 14.61 -3.85 0.40
N THR A 171 14.78 -3.40 1.64
CA THR A 171 15.17 -2.03 1.97
C THR A 171 16.63 -1.95 2.45
N GLY A 172 17.36 -0.93 2.00
CA GLY A 172 18.74 -0.72 2.43
C GLY A 172 19.39 0.56 1.91
N LYS A 173 20.65 0.80 2.33
CA LYS A 173 21.38 2.06 2.04
C LYS A 173 22.04 2.09 0.67
N SER A 174 22.58 0.96 0.20
CA SER A 174 23.23 0.85 -1.12
C SER A 174 22.25 0.26 -2.13
N PRO A 175 21.86 1.00 -3.17
CA PRO A 175 20.90 0.53 -4.18
C PRO A 175 21.46 -0.62 -5.02
N GLU A 176 22.76 -0.65 -5.35
CA GLU A 176 23.33 -1.77 -6.11
C GLU A 176 23.37 -3.05 -5.27
N ARG A 177 23.76 -2.97 -3.99
CA ARG A 177 23.90 -4.14 -3.12
C ARG A 177 22.55 -4.80 -2.86
N ILE A 178 21.51 -4.02 -2.52
CA ILE A 178 20.17 -4.60 -2.29
C ILE A 178 19.57 -5.18 -3.58
N THR A 179 19.85 -4.57 -4.75
CA THR A 179 19.44 -5.12 -6.05
C THR A 179 20.09 -6.47 -6.31
N LYS A 180 21.40 -6.58 -6.04
CA LYS A 180 22.13 -7.84 -6.17
C LYS A 180 21.58 -8.92 -5.23
N ILE A 181 21.24 -8.57 -4.00
CA ILE A 181 20.63 -9.50 -3.03
C ILE A 181 19.29 -10.03 -3.52
N VAL A 182 18.36 -9.14 -3.92
CA VAL A 182 17.03 -9.55 -4.42
C VAL A 182 17.15 -10.41 -5.67
N ASN A 183 17.95 -10.00 -6.66
CA ASN A 183 18.11 -10.76 -7.89
C ASN A 183 18.79 -12.12 -7.65
N THR A 184 19.77 -12.19 -6.74
CA THR A 184 20.40 -13.47 -6.36
C THR A 184 19.40 -14.39 -5.65
N LEU A 185 18.59 -13.86 -4.73
CA LEU A 185 17.54 -14.63 -4.05
C LEU A 185 16.52 -15.20 -5.04
N MET A 186 16.05 -14.38 -5.99
CA MET A 186 15.10 -14.82 -7.00
C MET A 186 15.68 -15.91 -7.90
N HIS A 187 16.93 -15.77 -8.30
CA HIS A 187 17.63 -16.75 -9.13
C HIS A 187 17.85 -18.07 -8.35
N ASP A 188 18.41 -17.99 -7.15
CA ASP A 188 18.69 -19.15 -6.30
C ASP A 188 17.39 -19.87 -5.90
N TYR A 189 16.27 -19.14 -5.75
CA TYR A 189 14.96 -19.72 -5.48
C TYR A 189 14.45 -20.54 -6.67
N VAL A 190 14.54 -20.03 -7.91
CA VAL A 190 14.12 -20.79 -9.09
C VAL A 190 14.96 -22.07 -9.22
N GLU A 191 16.28 -21.98 -9.00
CA GLU A 191 17.15 -23.16 -9.00
C GLU A 191 16.81 -24.16 -7.87
N TYR A 192 16.59 -23.66 -6.65
CA TYR A 192 16.20 -24.48 -5.51
C TYR A 192 14.85 -25.16 -5.74
N HIS A 193 13.87 -24.44 -6.27
CA HIS A 193 12.55 -24.94 -6.61
C HIS A 193 12.64 -26.06 -7.66
N VAL A 194 13.41 -25.87 -8.73
CA VAL A 194 13.67 -26.94 -9.71
C VAL A 194 14.32 -28.15 -9.03
N SER A 195 15.25 -27.94 -8.11
CA SER A 195 15.92 -29.03 -7.40
C SER A 195 15.02 -29.84 -6.46
N LEU A 196 14.02 -29.19 -5.86
CA LEU A 196 13.07 -29.79 -4.91
C LEU A 196 12.02 -30.65 -5.62
N TYR A 197 11.53 -30.19 -6.78
CA TYR A 197 10.44 -30.85 -7.52
C TYR A 197 10.93 -31.74 -8.68
N ARG A 198 12.22 -31.72 -9.03
CA ARG A 198 12.79 -32.65 -10.03
C ARG A 198 12.87 -34.06 -9.44
N ALA A 199 12.11 -35.00 -9.99
CA ALA A 199 12.21 -36.43 -9.67
C ALA A 199 13.55 -37.00 -10.18
N LYS A 200 14.62 -36.86 -9.37
CA LYS A 200 15.94 -37.41 -9.69
C LYS A 200 15.83 -38.93 -9.88
N GLY A 201 16.27 -39.41 -11.05
CA GLY A 201 16.34 -40.84 -11.35
C GLY A 201 15.11 -41.45 -12.03
N ALA A 202 14.04 -40.69 -12.29
CA ALA A 202 12.84 -41.22 -12.97
C ALA A 202 13.16 -41.79 -14.37
N ARG A 203 13.97 -41.09 -15.17
CA ARG A 203 14.44 -41.58 -16.48
C ARG A 203 15.19 -42.92 -16.37
N ASN A 204 16.14 -43.02 -15.43
CA ASN A 204 16.92 -44.24 -15.25
C ASN A 204 16.05 -45.39 -14.74
N PHE A 205 15.10 -45.11 -13.85
CA PHE A 205 14.11 -46.08 -13.37
C PHE A 205 13.24 -46.60 -14.51
N TYR A 206 12.63 -45.71 -15.32
CA TYR A 206 11.81 -46.12 -16.46
C TYR A 206 12.63 -46.84 -17.54
N ALA A 207 13.86 -46.39 -17.81
CA ALA A 207 14.75 -47.04 -18.77
C ALA A 207 15.12 -48.47 -18.33
N ALA A 208 15.46 -48.66 -17.05
CA ALA A 208 15.73 -49.98 -16.49
C ALA A 208 14.50 -50.90 -16.59
N GLN A 209 13.31 -50.37 -16.29
CA GLN A 209 12.07 -51.13 -16.38
C GLN A 209 11.69 -51.47 -17.83
N ALA A 210 11.91 -50.55 -18.78
CA ALA A 210 11.72 -50.80 -20.21
C ALA A 210 12.65 -51.92 -20.71
N GLN A 211 13.90 -51.95 -20.23
CA GLN A 211 14.86 -53.00 -20.58
C GLN A 211 14.42 -54.38 -20.04
N LEU A 212 13.89 -54.45 -18.81
CA LEU A 212 13.33 -55.69 -18.27
C LEU A 212 12.15 -56.18 -19.12
N PHE A 213 11.22 -55.30 -19.48
CA PHE A 213 10.09 -55.67 -20.35
C PHE A 213 10.52 -56.02 -21.77
N ALA A 214 11.59 -55.43 -22.30
CA ALA A 214 12.15 -55.82 -23.60
C ALA A 214 12.69 -57.26 -23.56
N GLN A 215 13.32 -57.67 -22.46
CA GLN A 215 13.77 -59.05 -22.29
C GLN A 215 12.59 -60.02 -22.20
N SER A 216 11.56 -59.68 -21.41
CA SER A 216 10.35 -60.49 -21.30
C SER A 216 9.55 -60.56 -22.61
N LEU A 217 9.50 -59.47 -23.38
CA LEU A 217 8.90 -59.45 -24.72
C LEU A 217 9.67 -60.38 -25.66
N LYS A 218 11.00 -60.30 -25.70
CA LYS A 218 11.83 -61.19 -26.51
C LYS A 218 11.64 -62.66 -26.12
N GLN A 219 11.49 -62.94 -24.83
CA GLN A 219 11.19 -64.30 -24.36
C GLN A 219 9.82 -64.76 -24.85
N ALA A 220 8.77 -63.94 -24.69
CA ALA A 220 7.43 -64.27 -25.17
C ALA A 220 7.37 -64.42 -26.71
N GLU A 221 8.15 -63.62 -27.46
CA GLU A 221 8.33 -63.74 -28.91
C GLU A 221 8.95 -65.10 -29.27
N ASN A 222 10.05 -65.47 -28.60
CA ASN A 222 10.71 -66.76 -28.82
C ASN A 222 9.80 -67.93 -28.44
N ASP A 223 9.06 -67.84 -27.32
CA ASP A 223 8.13 -68.89 -26.89
C ASP A 223 7.01 -69.10 -27.91
N LEU A 224 6.45 -68.00 -28.45
CA LEU A 224 5.46 -68.04 -29.52
C LEU A 224 6.04 -68.57 -30.84
N GLU A 225 7.26 -68.17 -31.20
CA GLU A 225 7.94 -68.62 -32.42
C GLU A 225 8.29 -70.12 -32.35
N ASN A 226 8.79 -70.59 -31.21
CA ASN A 226 9.07 -72.01 -30.97
C ASN A 226 7.78 -72.84 -31.05
N PHE A 227 6.69 -72.36 -30.46
CA PHE A 227 5.38 -73.00 -30.58
C PHE A 227 4.90 -73.07 -32.04
N LYS A 228 5.08 -71.98 -32.81
CA LYS A 228 4.76 -71.96 -34.26
C LYS A 228 5.60 -72.96 -35.06
N LYS A 229 6.89 -73.09 -34.74
CA LYS A 229 7.82 -74.02 -35.41
C LYS A 229 7.50 -75.49 -35.09
N GLU A 230 7.28 -75.81 -33.81
CA GLU A 230 7.02 -77.17 -33.33
C GLU A 230 5.77 -77.78 -34.00
N TRP A 231 4.75 -76.96 -34.22
CA TRP A 231 3.47 -77.39 -34.78
C TRP A 231 3.29 -77.00 -36.26
N ALA A 232 4.32 -76.45 -36.91
CA ALA A 232 4.32 -76.02 -38.32
C ALA A 232 3.09 -75.17 -38.71
N ILE A 233 2.81 -74.15 -37.89
CA ILE A 233 1.56 -73.38 -37.94
C ILE A 233 1.71 -72.14 -38.81
N ILE A 234 0.94 -72.06 -39.89
CA ILE A 234 0.64 -70.79 -40.57
C ILE A 234 -0.66 -70.20 -39.98
N GLU A 235 -1.67 -71.03 -39.66
CA GLU A 235 -2.90 -70.63 -38.95
C GLU A 235 -3.68 -71.85 -38.39
N ILE A 236 -3.60 -72.13 -37.07
CA ILE A 236 -4.29 -73.30 -36.43
C ILE A 236 -5.81 -73.19 -36.57
N SER A 237 -6.37 -71.98 -36.38
CA SER A 237 -7.82 -71.74 -36.42
C SER A 237 -8.40 -72.16 -37.77
N THR A 238 -7.79 -71.73 -38.86
CA THR A 238 -8.25 -72.02 -40.23
C THR A 238 -8.23 -73.52 -40.53
N GLN A 239 -7.21 -74.24 -40.05
CA GLN A 239 -7.13 -75.69 -40.22
C GLN A 239 -8.13 -76.45 -39.33
N ASN A 240 -8.37 -75.99 -38.11
CA ASN A 240 -9.37 -76.60 -37.23
C ASN A 240 -10.80 -76.35 -37.74
N ASP A 241 -11.09 -75.15 -38.27
CA ASP A 241 -12.38 -74.81 -38.87
C ASP A 241 -12.66 -75.68 -40.11
N ALA A 242 -11.66 -75.90 -40.96
CA ALA A 242 -11.76 -76.83 -42.09
C ALA A 242 -12.01 -78.28 -41.65
N ASN A 243 -11.39 -78.73 -40.56
CA ASN A 243 -11.63 -80.06 -39.99
C ASN A 243 -13.05 -80.19 -39.40
N ILE A 244 -13.55 -79.16 -38.72
CA ILE A 244 -14.91 -79.13 -38.17
C ILE A 244 -15.93 -79.20 -39.31
N GLU A 245 -15.72 -78.44 -40.39
CA GLU A 245 -16.59 -78.48 -41.56
C GLU A 245 -16.55 -79.83 -42.28
N LEU A 246 -15.36 -80.43 -42.41
CA LEU A 246 -15.23 -81.80 -42.94
C LEU A 246 -15.92 -82.84 -42.04
N LEU A 247 -15.80 -82.72 -40.72
CA LEU A 247 -16.53 -83.57 -39.76
C LEU A 247 -18.04 -83.43 -39.92
N ARG A 248 -18.54 -82.21 -40.14
CA ARG A 248 -19.95 -81.93 -40.40
C ARG A 248 -20.41 -82.69 -41.66
N MET A 249 -19.69 -82.53 -42.77
CA MET A 249 -20.00 -83.23 -44.03
C MET A 249 -19.94 -84.76 -43.90
N LEU A 250 -18.92 -85.30 -43.22
CA LEU A 250 -18.78 -86.75 -43.03
C LEU A 250 -19.88 -87.32 -42.12
N ARG A 251 -20.27 -86.59 -41.05
CA ARG A 251 -21.39 -86.99 -40.18
C ARG A 251 -22.72 -86.98 -40.92
N GLU A 252 -22.94 -86.00 -41.79
CA GLU A 252 -24.12 -85.92 -42.66
C GLU A 252 -24.16 -87.13 -43.62
N ASN A 253 -23.04 -87.43 -44.29
CA ASN A 253 -22.91 -88.61 -45.15
C ASN A 253 -23.12 -89.92 -44.38
N LEU A 254 -22.56 -90.06 -43.17
CA LEU A 254 -22.77 -91.24 -42.34
C LEU A 254 -24.25 -91.39 -41.95
N ALA A 255 -24.93 -90.31 -41.60
CA ALA A 255 -26.36 -90.33 -41.28
C ALA A 255 -27.21 -90.78 -42.48
N LEU A 256 -26.89 -90.30 -43.69
CA LEU A 256 -27.54 -90.74 -44.93
C LEU A 256 -27.31 -92.23 -45.19
N VAL A 257 -26.07 -92.72 -45.03
CA VAL A 257 -25.74 -94.15 -45.20
C VAL A 257 -26.43 -95.00 -44.13
N GLN A 258 -26.49 -94.55 -42.88
CA GLN A 258 -27.19 -95.25 -41.80
C GLN A 258 -28.70 -95.32 -42.05
N ALA A 259 -29.31 -94.27 -42.59
CA ALA A 259 -30.69 -94.29 -43.04
C ALA A 259 -30.91 -95.35 -44.13
N ASN A 260 -30.01 -95.42 -45.12
CA ASN A 260 -30.05 -96.44 -46.19
C ASN A 260 -29.86 -97.87 -45.65
N ILE A 261 -28.97 -98.08 -44.69
CA ILE A 261 -28.80 -99.37 -44.00
C ILE A 261 -30.09 -99.76 -43.30
N SER A 262 -30.69 -98.85 -42.52
CA SER A 262 -31.93 -99.11 -41.78
C SER A 262 -33.10 -99.44 -42.72
N ASP A 263 -33.26 -98.70 -43.82
CA ASP A 263 -34.24 -98.97 -44.86
C ASP A 263 -34.03 -100.35 -45.50
N ARG A 264 -32.79 -100.66 -45.93
CA ARG A 264 -32.45 -101.94 -46.55
C ARG A 264 -32.64 -103.11 -45.58
N GLN A 265 -32.24 -102.95 -44.34
CA GLN A 265 -32.38 -103.97 -43.29
C GLN A 265 -33.84 -104.23 -42.96
N THR A 266 -34.67 -103.18 -42.92
CA THR A 266 -36.12 -103.31 -42.72
C THR A 266 -36.75 -104.06 -43.89
N LYS A 267 -36.38 -103.72 -45.13
CA LYS A 267 -36.82 -104.42 -46.35
C LYS A 267 -36.46 -105.90 -46.32
N ILE A 268 -35.20 -106.24 -46.02
CA ILE A 268 -34.75 -107.64 -45.88
C ILE A 268 -35.51 -108.37 -44.78
N ARG A 269 -35.73 -107.73 -43.61
CA ARG A 269 -36.45 -108.34 -42.48
C ARG A 269 -37.90 -108.66 -42.84
N VAL A 270 -38.59 -107.72 -43.49
CA VAL A 270 -39.96 -107.93 -43.99
C VAL A 270 -40.00 -109.07 -45.00
N GLN A 271 -39.04 -109.11 -45.93
CA GLN A 271 -38.93 -110.18 -46.94
C GLN A 271 -38.69 -111.55 -46.29
N GLN A 272 -37.71 -111.68 -45.39
CA GLN A 272 -37.44 -112.92 -44.66
C GLN A 272 -38.66 -113.39 -43.86
N ARG A 273 -39.39 -112.47 -43.22
CA ARG A 273 -40.62 -112.80 -42.49
C ARG A 273 -41.72 -113.34 -43.42
N ASN A 274 -41.83 -112.80 -44.63
CA ASN A 274 -42.79 -113.28 -45.62
C ASN A 274 -42.43 -114.67 -46.15
N LEU A 275 -41.14 -114.94 -46.41
CA LEU A 275 -40.66 -116.30 -46.75
C LEU A 275 -40.89 -117.33 -45.64
N ALA A 276 -40.74 -116.92 -44.38
CA ALA A 276 -40.90 -117.83 -43.24
C ALA A 276 -42.36 -118.20 -42.93
N LYS A 277 -43.34 -117.43 -43.43
CA LYS A 277 -44.75 -117.58 -43.04
C LYS A 277 -45.62 -118.39 -44.01
N THR A 278 -45.22 -118.64 -45.26
CA THR A 278 -46.01 -119.44 -46.20
C THR A 278 -45.16 -120.05 -47.31
N GLY A 279 -45.19 -121.38 -47.45
CA GLY A 279 -44.73 -122.11 -48.65
C GLY A 279 -45.73 -122.03 -49.82
N GLU A 280 -46.55 -120.98 -49.88
CA GLU A 280 -47.53 -120.74 -50.93
C GLU A 280 -47.25 -119.38 -51.58
N VAL A 281 -47.36 -119.39 -52.90
CA VAL A 281 -47.13 -118.29 -53.82
C VAL A 281 -48.14 -117.18 -53.53
N GLY A 282 -47.81 -116.24 -52.64
CA GLY A 282 -48.79 -115.24 -52.20
C GLY A 282 -48.25 -113.94 -51.61
N ALA A 283 -46.96 -113.65 -51.63
CA ALA A 283 -46.42 -112.38 -51.12
C ALA A 283 -45.38 -111.77 -52.06
N ILE A 284 -45.78 -111.48 -53.29
CA ILE A 284 -45.04 -110.57 -54.17
C ILE A 284 -45.36 -109.17 -53.70
N THR A 285 -44.46 -108.59 -52.91
CA THR A 285 -44.48 -107.15 -52.72
C THR A 285 -44.09 -106.50 -54.04
N LYS A 286 -44.74 -105.39 -54.40
CA LYS A 286 -44.53 -104.59 -55.62
C LYS A 286 -43.05 -104.21 -55.88
N ASP A 287 -42.19 -104.41 -54.88
CA ASP A 287 -40.77 -104.11 -54.84
C ASP A 287 -39.84 -105.27 -55.28
N MET A 288 -40.36 -106.47 -55.59
CA MET A 288 -39.57 -107.57 -56.21
C MET A 288 -39.56 -107.45 -57.74
N GLN A 289 -39.07 -106.33 -58.27
CA GLN A 289 -38.89 -106.11 -59.73
C GLN A 289 -37.69 -106.88 -60.28
N SER A 290 -37.74 -108.21 -60.21
CA SER A 290 -36.95 -109.08 -61.07
C SER A 290 -37.93 -109.67 -62.07
N GLY A 291 -37.79 -109.30 -63.35
CA GLY A 291 -38.70 -109.80 -64.40
C GLY A 291 -38.81 -111.33 -64.41
N ILE A 292 -37.75 -112.02 -63.97
CA ILE A 292 -37.70 -113.47 -63.83
C ILE A 292 -38.63 -113.98 -62.70
N LEU A 293 -38.70 -113.28 -61.56
CA LEU A 293 -39.60 -113.69 -60.47
C LEU A 293 -41.07 -113.49 -60.86
N GLU A 294 -41.37 -112.39 -61.56
CA GLU A 294 -42.72 -112.09 -62.05
C GLU A 294 -43.18 -113.12 -63.09
N GLU A 295 -42.28 -113.52 -64.00
CA GLU A 295 -42.53 -114.59 -64.98
C GLU A 295 -42.76 -115.95 -64.31
N LEU A 296 -41.91 -116.34 -63.36
CA LEU A 296 -42.07 -117.60 -62.60
C LEU A 296 -43.39 -117.66 -61.84
N VAL A 297 -43.83 -116.54 -61.25
CA VAL A 297 -45.14 -116.47 -60.59
C VAL A 297 -46.26 -116.57 -61.62
N ARG A 298 -46.17 -115.84 -62.75
CA ARG A 298 -47.19 -115.84 -63.80
C ARG A 298 -47.42 -117.23 -64.35
N GLU A 299 -46.36 -118.01 -64.55
CA GLU A 299 -46.45 -119.41 -65.00
C GLU A 299 -46.97 -120.36 -63.91
N MET A 300 -46.57 -120.14 -62.66
CA MET A 300 -46.97 -120.99 -61.53
C MET A 300 -48.43 -120.78 -61.10
N GLY A 301 -48.99 -119.58 -61.30
CA GLY A 301 -50.37 -119.22 -60.95
C GLY A 301 -51.45 -120.18 -61.49
N PRO A 302 -51.59 -120.36 -62.83
CA PRO A 302 -52.58 -121.28 -63.38
C PRO A 302 -52.32 -122.75 -63.00
N LEU A 303 -51.05 -123.16 -62.90
CA LEU A 303 -50.69 -124.53 -62.52
C LEU A 303 -51.06 -124.86 -61.07
N LEU A 304 -50.97 -123.89 -60.16
CA LEU A 304 -51.46 -124.04 -58.79
C LEU A 304 -52.98 -124.21 -58.75
N VAL A 305 -53.72 -123.39 -59.50
CA VAL A 305 -55.18 -123.49 -59.58
C VAL A 305 -55.60 -124.84 -60.15
N ASP A 306 -54.94 -125.30 -61.21
CA ASP A 306 -55.20 -126.62 -61.80
C ASP A 306 -54.80 -127.76 -60.87
N ARG A 307 -53.73 -127.60 -60.07
CA ARG A 307 -53.31 -128.59 -59.07
C ARG A 307 -54.37 -128.77 -58.00
N GLU A 308 -54.89 -127.67 -57.45
CA GLU A 308 -55.97 -127.72 -56.45
C GLU A 308 -57.27 -128.26 -57.04
N ARG A 309 -57.58 -127.93 -58.30
CA ARG A 309 -58.73 -128.50 -59.02
C ARG A 309 -58.60 -130.02 -59.19
N ILE A 310 -57.43 -130.53 -59.57
CA ILE A 310 -57.18 -131.97 -59.69
C ILE A 310 -57.14 -132.65 -58.32
N ALA A 311 -56.63 -131.99 -57.28
CA ALA A 311 -56.61 -132.51 -55.91
C ALA A 311 -58.03 -132.76 -55.34
N ALA A 312 -59.00 -131.94 -55.74
CA ALA A 312 -60.39 -132.09 -55.33
C ALA A 312 -61.07 -133.31 -55.97
N LEU A 313 -60.64 -133.69 -57.18
CA LEU A 313 -61.27 -134.76 -57.98
C LEU A 313 -60.52 -136.10 -57.91
N TYR A 314 -59.23 -136.09 -57.59
CA TYR A 314 -58.38 -137.27 -57.59
C TYR A 314 -57.56 -137.39 -56.30
N GLN A 315 -57.29 -138.62 -55.86
CA GLN A 315 -56.33 -138.87 -54.79
C GLN A 315 -54.94 -138.34 -55.18
N LYS A 316 -54.18 -137.84 -54.20
CA LYS A 316 -52.83 -137.31 -54.39
C LYS A 316 -51.82 -138.34 -54.96
N SER A 317 -52.18 -139.62 -54.97
CA SER A 317 -51.42 -140.72 -55.59
C SER A 317 -51.64 -140.85 -57.10
N SER A 318 -52.59 -140.12 -57.70
CA SER A 318 -52.89 -140.19 -59.13
C SER A 318 -51.73 -139.68 -59.99
N LEU A 319 -51.45 -140.39 -61.09
CA LEU A 319 -50.38 -140.04 -62.04
C LEU A 319 -50.52 -138.60 -62.56
N LYS A 320 -51.77 -138.13 -62.77
CA LYS A 320 -52.07 -136.76 -63.24
C LYS A 320 -51.75 -135.70 -62.19
N TYR A 321 -52.09 -135.96 -60.92
CA TYR A 321 -51.76 -135.05 -59.82
C TYR A 321 -50.24 -134.99 -59.60
N GLN A 322 -49.55 -136.14 -59.65
CA GLN A 322 -48.10 -136.19 -59.49
C GLN A 322 -47.35 -135.46 -60.61
N ALA A 323 -47.79 -135.58 -61.87
CA ALA A 323 -47.19 -134.85 -62.98
C ALA A 323 -47.30 -133.32 -62.80
N LEU A 324 -48.48 -132.83 -62.43
CA LEU A 324 -48.71 -131.40 -62.19
C LEU A 324 -48.03 -130.90 -60.92
N ASN A 325 -48.03 -131.69 -59.86
CA ASN A 325 -47.32 -131.37 -58.62
C ASN A 325 -45.80 -131.28 -58.85
N ARG A 326 -45.22 -132.12 -59.71
CA ARG A 326 -43.81 -131.99 -60.11
C ARG A 326 -43.52 -130.68 -60.83
N GLN A 327 -44.39 -130.26 -61.75
CA GLN A 327 -44.24 -128.97 -62.44
C GLN A 327 -44.30 -127.78 -61.47
N VAL A 328 -45.26 -127.81 -60.54
CA VAL A 328 -45.37 -126.78 -59.49
C VAL A 328 -44.15 -126.81 -58.57
N GLU A 329 -43.69 -127.98 -58.13
CA GLU A 329 -42.49 -128.11 -57.29
C GLU A 329 -41.22 -127.63 -58.00
N GLU A 330 -41.10 -127.85 -59.31
CA GLU A 330 -39.97 -127.39 -60.11
C GLU A 330 -39.95 -125.86 -60.24
N LEU A 331 -41.09 -125.25 -60.56
CA LEU A 331 -41.24 -123.80 -60.58
C LEU A 331 -41.04 -123.18 -59.19
N GLN A 332 -41.54 -123.83 -58.14
CA GLN A 332 -41.38 -123.38 -56.76
C GLN A 332 -39.92 -123.49 -56.28
N LYS A 333 -39.19 -124.52 -56.71
CA LYS A 333 -37.73 -124.60 -56.50
C LYS A 333 -37.01 -123.47 -57.23
N GLY A 334 -37.39 -123.16 -58.47
CA GLY A 334 -36.86 -122.02 -59.23
C GLY A 334 -37.11 -120.68 -58.52
N TYR A 335 -38.35 -120.44 -58.07
CA TYR A 335 -38.74 -119.26 -57.31
C TYR A 335 -37.95 -119.10 -56.01
N ASN A 336 -37.81 -120.17 -55.23
CA ASN A 336 -37.05 -120.17 -53.98
C ASN A 336 -35.56 -119.93 -54.22
N LYS A 337 -34.99 -120.51 -55.29
CA LYS A 337 -33.59 -120.28 -55.68
C LYS A 337 -33.36 -118.81 -56.03
N GLN A 338 -34.19 -118.24 -56.91
CA GLN A 338 -34.07 -116.84 -57.35
C GLN A 338 -34.26 -115.86 -56.18
N THR A 339 -35.23 -116.14 -55.30
CA THR A 339 -35.48 -115.33 -54.11
C THR A 339 -34.29 -115.38 -53.13
N LYS A 340 -33.69 -116.55 -52.96
CA LYS A 340 -32.48 -116.72 -52.14
C LYS A 340 -31.28 -115.96 -52.71
N GLU A 341 -31.08 -115.99 -54.03
CA GLU A 341 -30.03 -115.23 -54.72
C GLU A 341 -30.23 -113.70 -54.59
N LEU A 342 -31.47 -113.20 -54.72
CA LEU A 342 -31.78 -111.78 -54.51
C LEU A 342 -31.59 -111.33 -53.06
N LEU A 343 -31.97 -112.17 -52.10
CA LEU A 343 -31.72 -111.91 -50.68
C LEU A 343 -30.23 -111.94 -50.35
N GLN A 344 -29.47 -112.84 -51.00
CA GLN A 344 -28.02 -112.89 -50.87
C GLN A 344 -27.38 -111.63 -51.48
N GLY A 345 -27.82 -111.18 -52.65
CA GLY A 345 -27.40 -109.91 -53.25
C GLY A 345 -27.71 -108.71 -52.34
N SER A 346 -28.93 -108.63 -51.80
CA SER A 346 -29.32 -107.57 -50.87
C SER A 346 -28.54 -107.61 -49.55
N ALA A 347 -28.17 -108.80 -49.07
CA ALA A 347 -27.31 -108.97 -47.90
C ALA A 347 -25.86 -108.54 -48.17
N LEU A 348 -25.35 -108.79 -49.39
CA LEU A 348 -24.05 -108.29 -49.84
C LEU A 348 -24.05 -106.76 -49.92
N ASP A 349 -25.10 -106.16 -50.47
CA ASP A 349 -25.26 -104.69 -50.50
C ASP A 349 -25.31 -104.09 -49.09
N LEU A 350 -26.06 -104.72 -48.18
CA LEU A 350 -26.13 -104.31 -46.78
C LEU A 350 -24.74 -104.40 -46.10
N ASN A 351 -23.97 -105.46 -46.38
CA ASN A 351 -22.59 -105.59 -45.89
C ASN A 351 -21.68 -104.52 -46.49
N GLY A 352 -21.85 -104.18 -47.77
CA GLY A 352 -21.14 -103.09 -48.43
C GLY A 352 -21.43 -101.74 -47.78
N LEU A 353 -22.71 -101.43 -47.53
CA LEU A 353 -23.13 -100.22 -46.82
C LEU A 353 -22.61 -100.17 -45.37
N ASN A 354 -22.67 -101.28 -44.64
CA ASN A 354 -22.12 -101.37 -43.28
C ASN A 354 -20.61 -101.15 -43.25
N SER A 355 -19.89 -101.73 -44.22
CA SER A 355 -18.44 -101.53 -44.36
C SER A 355 -18.12 -100.07 -44.67
N TYR A 356 -18.90 -99.43 -45.55
CA TYR A 356 -18.77 -98.02 -45.86
C TYR A 356 -19.06 -97.12 -44.65
N ALA A 357 -20.11 -97.42 -43.88
CA ALA A 357 -20.42 -96.74 -42.62
C ALA A 357 -19.30 -96.89 -41.58
N ALA A 358 -18.66 -98.07 -41.49
CA ALA A 358 -17.53 -98.30 -40.61
C ALA A 358 -16.29 -97.48 -41.03
N VAL A 359 -16.02 -97.36 -42.33
CA VAL A 359 -14.94 -96.51 -42.87
C VAL A 359 -15.19 -95.03 -42.57
N LEU A 360 -16.42 -94.55 -42.83
CA LEU A 360 -16.81 -93.19 -42.48
C LEU A 360 -16.69 -92.93 -40.97
N GLY A 361 -17.14 -93.86 -40.12
CA GLY A 361 -17.00 -93.76 -38.67
C GLY A 361 -15.54 -93.71 -38.22
N LYS A 362 -14.65 -94.49 -38.86
CA LYS A 362 -13.22 -94.44 -38.59
C LYS A 362 -12.62 -93.08 -38.95
N HIS A 363 -12.93 -92.54 -40.14
CA HIS A 363 -12.46 -91.22 -40.55
C HIS A 363 -12.99 -90.09 -39.66
N ILE A 364 -14.26 -90.16 -39.24
CA ILE A 364 -14.83 -89.22 -38.28
C ILE A 364 -14.04 -89.25 -36.97
N SER A 365 -13.76 -90.43 -36.42
CA SER A 365 -12.97 -90.55 -35.18
C SER A 365 -11.53 -90.04 -35.32
N GLU A 366 -10.88 -90.30 -36.46
CA GLU A 366 -9.53 -89.80 -36.75
C GLU A 366 -9.49 -88.28 -36.84
N ILE A 367 -10.45 -87.66 -37.52
CA ILE A 367 -10.51 -86.20 -37.66
C ILE A 367 -10.96 -85.56 -36.34
N GLU A 368 -11.88 -86.17 -35.59
CA GLU A 368 -12.32 -85.69 -34.28
C GLU A 368 -11.17 -85.65 -33.27
N LYS A 369 -10.33 -86.68 -33.22
CA LYS A 369 -9.11 -86.70 -32.39
C LYS A 369 -8.14 -85.58 -32.79
N LYS A 370 -7.95 -85.37 -34.10
CA LYS A 370 -7.09 -84.29 -34.61
C LYS A 370 -7.66 -82.92 -34.28
N SER A 371 -8.97 -82.71 -34.42
CA SER A 371 -9.65 -81.45 -34.12
C SER A 371 -9.60 -81.13 -32.62
N LEU A 372 -9.79 -82.13 -31.74
CA LEU A 372 -9.66 -81.94 -30.29
C LEU A 372 -8.25 -81.47 -29.90
N LEU A 373 -7.22 -82.13 -30.43
CA LEU A 373 -5.83 -81.77 -30.19
C LEU A 373 -5.52 -80.34 -30.70
N LEU A 374 -5.99 -80.01 -31.91
CA LEU A 374 -5.82 -78.66 -32.47
C LEU A 374 -6.56 -77.60 -31.66
N SER A 375 -7.76 -77.91 -31.14
CA SER A 375 -8.52 -77.01 -30.27
C SER A 375 -7.82 -76.75 -28.93
N GLU A 376 -7.19 -77.77 -28.34
CA GLU A 376 -6.38 -77.62 -27.13
C GLU A 376 -5.16 -76.70 -27.40
N LYS A 377 -4.46 -76.94 -28.51
CA LYS A 377 -3.29 -76.14 -28.90
C LYS A 377 -3.66 -74.71 -29.30
N GLN A 378 -4.85 -74.47 -29.82
CA GLN A 378 -5.37 -73.11 -30.09
C GLN A 378 -5.48 -72.28 -28.81
N VAL A 379 -5.90 -72.88 -27.69
CA VAL A 379 -6.00 -72.17 -26.40
C VAL A 379 -4.61 -71.77 -25.88
N GLU A 380 -3.62 -72.64 -26.02
CA GLU A 380 -2.23 -72.36 -25.67
C GLU A 380 -1.64 -71.25 -26.55
N TYR A 381 -1.90 -71.30 -27.87
CA TYR A 381 -1.51 -70.24 -28.81
C TYR A 381 -2.08 -68.87 -28.40
N GLU A 382 -3.39 -68.78 -28.12
CA GLU A 382 -4.04 -67.54 -27.69
C GLU A 382 -3.54 -67.06 -26.32
N ARG A 383 -3.13 -67.96 -25.43
CA ARG A 383 -2.47 -67.61 -24.17
C ARG A 383 -1.12 -66.93 -24.44
N LEU A 384 -0.26 -67.55 -25.26
CA LEU A 384 1.06 -67.01 -25.62
C LEU A 384 0.94 -65.68 -26.38
N LEU A 385 -0.03 -65.57 -27.30
CA LEU A 385 -0.29 -64.33 -28.04
C LEU A 385 -0.73 -63.18 -27.11
N ARG A 386 -1.59 -63.47 -26.13
CA ARG A 386 -1.98 -62.47 -25.11
C ARG A 386 -0.81 -62.06 -24.24
N GLU A 387 0.03 -63.01 -23.85
CA GLU A 387 1.24 -62.75 -23.06
C GLU A 387 2.22 -61.84 -23.82
N LEU A 388 2.49 -62.14 -25.10
CA LEU A 388 3.27 -61.30 -26.00
C LEU A 388 2.70 -59.88 -26.10
N LYS A 389 1.40 -59.74 -26.41
CA LYS A 389 0.73 -58.42 -26.48
C LYS A 389 0.81 -57.64 -25.19
N GLN A 390 0.72 -58.32 -24.04
CA GLN A 390 0.83 -57.69 -22.73
C GLN A 390 2.26 -57.18 -22.48
N GLN A 391 3.28 -57.97 -22.81
CA GLN A 391 4.68 -57.53 -22.67
C GLN A 391 5.02 -56.40 -23.63
N GLU A 392 4.52 -56.45 -24.87
CA GLU A 392 4.67 -55.38 -25.86
C GLU A 392 4.06 -54.07 -25.34
N LYS A 393 2.84 -54.13 -24.81
CA LYS A 393 2.17 -52.96 -24.21
C LYS A 393 2.97 -52.40 -23.03
N ASN A 394 3.48 -53.26 -22.15
CA ASN A 394 4.29 -52.82 -21.01
C ASN A 394 5.61 -52.18 -21.48
N TYR A 395 6.30 -52.81 -22.43
CA TYR A 395 7.52 -52.28 -23.03
C TYR A 395 7.29 -50.89 -23.64
N LEU A 396 6.26 -50.74 -24.49
CA LEU A 396 5.91 -49.46 -25.11
C LEU A 396 5.52 -48.39 -24.09
N LEU A 397 4.77 -48.75 -23.04
CA LEU A 397 4.42 -47.82 -21.96
C LEU A 397 5.67 -47.25 -21.29
N TYR A 398 6.61 -48.11 -20.88
CA TYR A 398 7.82 -47.68 -20.19
C TYR A 398 8.84 -47.01 -21.11
N LEU A 399 8.88 -47.39 -22.39
CA LEU A 399 9.64 -46.69 -23.41
C LEU A 399 9.13 -45.25 -23.58
N ASN A 400 7.81 -45.08 -23.74
CA ASN A 400 7.18 -43.75 -23.82
C ASN A 400 7.42 -42.94 -22.54
N LYS A 401 7.32 -43.55 -21.35
CA LYS A 401 7.65 -42.88 -20.08
C LYS A 401 9.11 -42.46 -19.98
N THR A 402 10.01 -43.25 -20.56
CA THR A 402 11.44 -42.91 -20.62
C THR A 402 11.68 -41.73 -21.56
N GLU A 403 11.04 -41.72 -22.73
CA GLU A 403 11.11 -40.59 -23.67
C GLU A 403 10.46 -39.32 -23.10
N GLU A 404 9.31 -39.43 -22.43
CA GLU A 404 8.69 -38.32 -21.70
C GLU A 404 9.66 -37.73 -20.67
N ALA A 405 10.26 -38.57 -19.83
CA ALA A 405 11.25 -38.15 -18.84
C ALA A 405 12.53 -37.57 -19.47
N ARG A 406 12.93 -38.07 -20.65
CA ARG A 406 14.08 -37.55 -21.40
C ARG A 406 13.78 -36.18 -22.01
N ILE A 407 12.59 -35.99 -22.57
CA ILE A 407 12.13 -34.70 -23.11
C ILE A 407 12.03 -33.69 -21.98
N GLU A 408 11.47 -34.07 -20.83
CA GLU A 408 11.40 -33.21 -19.64
C GLU A 408 12.79 -32.86 -19.08
N GLU A 409 13.76 -33.77 -19.17
CA GLU A 409 15.15 -33.50 -18.80
C GLU A 409 15.88 -32.56 -19.78
N GLN A 410 15.54 -32.59 -21.07
CA GLN A 410 16.17 -31.78 -22.12
C GLN A 410 15.47 -30.45 -22.39
N GLN A 411 14.18 -30.34 -22.08
CA GLN A 411 13.40 -29.11 -22.23
C GLN A 411 13.78 -28.17 -21.09
N ASP A 412 14.18 -26.94 -21.41
CA ASP A 412 14.81 -25.99 -20.49
C ASP A 412 14.23 -26.04 -19.07
N SER A 413 15.12 -26.19 -18.07
CA SER A 413 14.77 -26.24 -16.63
C SER A 413 13.93 -25.04 -16.16
N SER A 414 13.91 -23.96 -16.93
CA SER A 414 13.11 -22.74 -16.72
C SER A 414 11.62 -22.89 -17.06
N ARG A 415 11.19 -23.91 -17.83
CA ARG A 415 9.77 -24.20 -18.09
C ARG A 415 9.19 -25.31 -17.21
N ALA A 416 10.04 -26.10 -16.57
CA ALA A 416 9.64 -27.20 -15.67
C ALA A 416 9.20 -26.69 -14.28
N SER A 417 9.66 -25.51 -13.86
CA SER A 417 9.13 -24.85 -12.67
C SER A 417 7.80 -24.16 -12.98
N ASN A 418 6.80 -24.42 -12.16
CA ASN A 418 5.57 -23.62 -12.08
C ASN A 418 5.84 -22.17 -11.65
N VAL A 419 7.09 -21.78 -11.41
CA VAL A 419 7.44 -20.45 -10.93
C VAL A 419 8.41 -19.76 -11.90
N ILE A 420 8.08 -18.54 -12.30
CA ILE A 420 8.85 -17.75 -13.27
C ILE A 420 9.10 -16.35 -12.74
N VAL A 421 10.30 -15.83 -12.93
CA VAL A 421 10.60 -14.42 -12.64
C VAL A 421 9.90 -13.53 -13.66
N SER A 422 8.91 -12.75 -13.22
CA SER A 422 8.15 -11.84 -14.08
C SER A 422 8.84 -10.48 -14.23
N SER A 423 9.48 -9.98 -13.18
CA SER A 423 10.32 -8.78 -13.26
C SER A 423 11.47 -8.82 -12.27
N TRP A 424 12.69 -8.65 -12.78
CA TRP A 424 13.90 -8.49 -11.96
C TRP A 424 13.92 -7.15 -11.24
N GLY A 425 14.59 -7.12 -10.08
CA GLY A 425 14.86 -5.89 -9.34
C GLY A 425 15.72 -4.93 -10.16
N LYS A 426 15.23 -3.69 -10.34
CA LYS A 426 15.96 -2.59 -10.97
C LYS A 426 16.61 -1.73 -9.90
N VAL A 427 17.79 -1.18 -10.21
CA VAL A 427 18.50 -0.26 -9.31
C VAL A 427 17.65 1.03 -9.16
N PRO A 428 17.18 1.36 -7.94
CA PRO A 428 16.27 2.48 -7.74
C PRO A 428 17.06 3.79 -7.76
N SER A 429 16.66 4.71 -8.64
CA SER A 429 17.30 6.03 -8.76
C SER A 429 16.85 7.02 -7.67
N VAL A 430 15.72 6.75 -7.02
CA VAL A 430 15.13 7.63 -6.01
C VAL A 430 15.03 6.91 -4.65
N PRO A 431 15.42 7.57 -3.55
CA PRO A 431 15.27 7.00 -2.22
C PRO A 431 13.81 7.06 -1.75
N VAL A 432 13.40 6.06 -0.98
CA VAL A 432 12.08 6.02 -0.33
C VAL A 432 12.05 6.95 0.89
N PHE A 433 13.20 7.14 1.55
CA PHE A 433 13.37 8.02 2.70
C PHE A 433 14.79 8.62 2.71
N PRO A 434 14.98 9.89 3.11
CA PRO A 434 13.96 10.90 3.42
C PRO A 434 13.31 11.49 2.16
N LYS A 435 11.98 11.63 2.15
CA LYS A 435 11.24 12.32 1.08
C LYS A 435 11.38 13.83 1.24
N LYS A 436 12.51 14.39 0.78
CA LYS A 436 12.90 15.79 1.01
C LYS A 436 11.76 16.79 0.73
N LEU A 437 11.11 16.69 -0.43
CA LEU A 437 9.99 17.58 -0.80
C LEU A 437 8.79 17.47 0.15
N LEU A 438 8.39 16.25 0.51
CA LEU A 438 7.27 16.03 1.43
C LEU A 438 7.59 16.56 2.83
N MET A 439 8.81 16.32 3.32
CA MET A 439 9.25 16.81 4.63
C MET A 439 9.33 18.34 4.66
N SER A 440 9.82 18.98 3.59
CA SER A 440 9.82 20.45 3.47
C SER A 440 8.41 21.02 3.49
N PHE A 441 7.48 20.44 2.73
CA PHE A 441 6.08 20.87 2.75
C PHE A 441 5.45 20.69 4.13
N LEU A 442 5.65 19.54 4.76
CA LEU A 442 5.13 19.27 6.10
C LEU A 442 5.72 20.23 7.15
N SER A 443 7.01 20.56 7.04
CA SER A 443 7.66 21.52 7.94
C SER A 443 7.12 22.94 7.78
N LEU A 444 6.73 23.35 6.57
CA LEU A 444 6.09 24.64 6.31
C LEU A 444 4.73 24.71 6.98
N VAL A 445 3.93 23.64 6.88
CA VAL A 445 2.59 23.57 7.49
C VAL A 445 2.68 23.55 9.01
N ILE A 446 3.48 22.64 9.57
CA ILE A 446 3.69 22.53 11.03
C ILE A 446 4.33 23.82 11.56
N GLY A 447 5.35 24.33 10.89
CA GLY A 447 6.03 25.56 11.28
C GLY A 447 5.12 26.78 11.26
N SER A 448 4.18 26.84 10.31
CA SER A 448 3.20 27.93 10.27
C SER A 448 2.21 27.84 11.44
N LEU A 449 1.70 26.65 11.74
CA LEU A 449 0.79 26.43 12.87
C LEU A 449 1.46 26.76 14.21
N VAL A 450 2.65 26.22 14.45
CA VAL A 450 3.42 26.47 15.68
C VAL A 450 3.87 27.93 15.76
N GLY A 451 4.26 28.53 14.63
CA GLY A 451 4.62 29.95 14.56
C GLY A 451 3.45 30.86 14.90
N ILE A 452 2.25 30.59 14.39
CA ILE A 452 1.04 31.38 14.70
C ILE A 452 0.74 31.24 16.19
N ALA A 453 0.70 30.02 16.72
CA ALA A 453 0.48 29.78 18.14
C ALA A 453 1.52 30.54 19.00
N GLY A 454 2.81 30.44 18.66
CA GLY A 454 3.89 31.14 19.35
C GLY A 454 3.78 32.67 19.30
N ALA A 455 3.35 33.24 18.16
CA ALA A 455 3.10 34.67 18.04
C ALA A 455 1.96 35.15 18.94
N PHE A 456 0.86 34.37 19.02
CA PHE A 456 -0.27 34.66 19.91
C PHE A 456 0.11 34.51 21.38
N THR A 457 0.86 33.46 21.76
CA THR A 457 1.36 33.29 23.12
C THR A 457 2.29 34.43 23.52
N ALA A 458 3.24 34.81 22.64
CA ALA A 458 4.12 35.94 22.87
C ALA A 458 3.38 37.28 22.97
N TYR A 459 2.23 37.43 22.30
CA TYR A 459 1.36 38.59 22.46
C TYR A 459 0.63 38.58 23.80
N TYR A 460 0.12 37.42 24.23
CA TYR A 460 -0.64 37.29 25.47
C TYR A 460 0.23 37.52 26.71
N MET A 461 1.49 37.09 26.67
CA MET A 461 2.47 37.33 27.73
C MET A 461 3.00 38.78 27.76
N ASP A 462 2.64 39.62 26.78
CA ASP A 462 3.09 40.99 26.67
C ASP A 462 2.07 41.96 27.31
N HIS A 463 2.31 42.30 28.57
CA HIS A 463 1.48 43.17 29.41
C HIS A 463 1.61 44.68 29.10
N THR A 464 2.20 45.04 27.96
CA THR A 464 2.31 46.45 27.56
C THR A 464 0.99 47.00 27.05
N VAL A 465 0.80 48.30 27.24
CA VAL A 465 -0.37 49.06 26.75
C VAL A 465 -0.17 49.36 25.27
N LYS A 466 -1.10 48.93 24.41
CA LYS A 466 -0.96 49.03 22.95
C LYS A 466 -2.01 49.94 22.34
N THR A 467 -3.23 49.92 22.86
CA THR A 467 -4.32 50.73 22.35
C THR A 467 -5.01 51.56 23.45
N PRO A 468 -5.72 52.65 23.09
CA PRO A 468 -6.50 53.42 24.06
C PRO A 468 -7.53 52.59 24.81
N GLU A 469 -8.08 51.57 24.13
CA GLU A 469 -9.04 50.65 24.72
C GLU A 469 -8.40 49.82 25.85
N ASP A 470 -7.13 49.43 25.72
CA ASP A 470 -6.41 48.69 26.77
C ASP A 470 -6.33 49.53 28.07
N ILE A 471 -6.04 50.83 27.96
CA ILE A 471 -5.99 51.74 29.12
C ILE A 471 -7.38 51.90 29.73
N SER A 472 -8.40 52.18 28.91
CA SER A 472 -9.75 52.44 29.40
C SER A 472 -10.41 51.25 30.13
N ARG A 473 -9.89 50.04 29.92
CA ARG A 473 -10.40 48.80 30.52
C ARG A 473 -9.69 48.46 31.83
N THR A 474 -8.39 48.73 31.91
CA THR A 474 -7.54 48.24 33.00
C THR A 474 -7.16 49.36 33.98
N CYS A 475 -7.10 50.60 33.53
CA CYS A 475 -6.74 51.78 34.34
C CYS A 475 -7.99 52.61 34.68
N ARG A 476 -7.93 53.41 35.75
CA ARG A 476 -9.04 54.26 36.19
C ARG A 476 -9.16 55.54 35.36
N SER A 477 -8.04 56.03 34.84
CA SER A 477 -7.99 57.28 34.08
C SER A 477 -8.36 57.06 32.62
N GLN A 478 -9.06 58.04 32.05
CA GLN A 478 -9.40 58.06 30.63
C GLN A 478 -8.20 58.41 29.76
N VAL A 479 -8.18 57.89 28.53
CA VAL A 479 -7.21 58.30 27.52
C VAL A 479 -7.68 59.62 26.91
N LEU A 480 -6.87 60.67 27.05
CA LEU A 480 -7.18 62.00 26.51
C LEU A 480 -6.93 62.07 25.01
N THR A 481 -5.79 61.54 24.59
CA THR A 481 -5.41 61.44 23.18
C THR A 481 -4.38 60.34 22.99
N PHE A 482 -4.16 59.93 21.74
CA PHE A 482 -3.01 59.14 21.34
C PHE A 482 -2.20 59.91 20.31
N ILE A 483 -0.88 59.86 20.45
CA ILE A 483 0.06 60.50 19.53
C ILE A 483 0.70 59.38 18.71
N ALA A 484 0.53 59.43 17.40
CA ALA A 484 1.16 58.48 16.50
C ALA A 484 2.68 58.62 16.52
N ASP A 485 3.41 57.54 16.31
CA ASP A 485 4.87 57.57 16.15
C ASP A 485 5.22 58.49 14.96
N GLN A 486 5.87 59.62 15.25
CA GLN A 486 6.17 60.65 14.25
C GLN A 486 7.05 60.13 13.12
N THR A 487 7.84 59.07 13.37
CA THR A 487 8.62 58.40 12.33
C THR A 487 7.74 57.73 11.27
N GLN A 488 6.58 57.17 11.64
CA GLN A 488 5.62 56.58 10.71
C GLN A 488 4.79 57.64 9.99
N VAL A 489 4.46 58.75 10.65
CA VAL A 489 3.72 59.87 10.04
C VAL A 489 4.55 60.52 8.93
N MET A 490 5.86 60.69 9.15
CA MET A 490 6.78 61.24 8.14
C MET A 490 7.12 60.26 7.00
N ALA A 491 7.09 58.95 7.25
CA ALA A 491 7.29 57.94 6.21
C ALA A 491 6.04 57.68 5.35
N GLY A 492 4.85 58.00 5.87
CA GLY A 492 3.56 57.72 5.24
C GLY A 492 2.85 58.91 4.59
N GLY A 493 3.32 60.14 4.83
CA GLY A 493 2.96 61.32 4.05
C GLY A 493 3.76 61.31 2.75
N GLY A 494 3.07 61.42 1.61
CA GLY A 494 3.70 61.42 0.30
C GLY A 494 4.95 62.30 0.30
N SER A 495 6.08 61.72 -0.07
CA SER A 495 7.27 62.45 -0.45
C SER A 495 6.85 63.59 -1.38
N ILE A 496 6.99 64.84 -0.95
CA ILE A 496 6.97 65.97 -1.88
C ILE A 496 8.16 65.71 -2.81
N PRO A 497 7.93 65.49 -4.13
CA PRO A 497 9.02 65.28 -5.05
C PRO A 497 9.82 66.59 -5.11
N THR A 498 11.01 66.59 -4.52
CA THR A 498 12.02 67.60 -4.83
C THR A 498 12.64 67.22 -6.17
N PRO A 499 12.71 68.13 -7.16
CA PRO A 499 13.45 67.88 -8.38
C PRO A 499 14.94 67.85 -8.04
N GLY A 500 15.54 66.67 -8.04
CA GLY A 500 16.97 66.47 -7.80
C GLY A 500 17.25 65.46 -6.70
N GLY A 501 17.54 64.22 -7.10
CA GLY A 501 17.73 63.10 -6.19
C GLY A 501 18.88 63.28 -5.19
N LYS A 502 18.59 62.96 -3.93
CA LYS A 502 19.26 61.95 -3.10
C LYS A 502 18.59 61.97 -1.72
N SER A 503 17.94 60.86 -1.41
CA SER A 503 17.28 60.60 -0.13
C SER A 503 18.34 60.49 0.97
N GLN A 504 18.40 61.48 1.85
CA GLN A 504 19.00 61.41 3.19
C GLN A 504 18.47 62.55 4.06
N THR A 505 17.58 62.18 4.98
CA THR A 505 17.53 62.63 6.38
C THR A 505 18.20 63.97 6.72
N ARG A 506 17.55 65.10 6.40
CA ARG A 506 17.81 66.40 7.06
C ARG A 506 16.53 67.24 7.14
N ILE A 507 15.61 66.90 8.05
CA ILE A 507 14.59 67.84 8.58
C ILE A 507 15.06 68.38 9.95
N PHE A 508 16.35 68.62 10.09
CA PHE A 508 16.91 69.58 11.05
C PHE A 508 17.52 70.72 10.25
N ALA A 509 16.73 71.36 9.39
CA ALA A 509 17.12 72.64 8.82
C ALA A 509 16.91 73.68 9.91
N GLN A 510 17.99 74.00 10.63
CA GLN A 510 18.03 75.09 11.59
C GLN A 510 17.68 76.38 10.85
N LEU A 511 16.57 77.03 11.20
CA LEU A 511 16.29 78.40 10.77
C LEU A 511 17.22 79.32 11.57
N PRO A 512 18.19 80.01 10.95
CA PRO A 512 18.90 81.08 11.65
C PRO A 512 17.89 82.19 11.90
N LEU A 513 17.69 82.53 13.17
CA LEU A 513 16.98 83.75 13.56
C LEU A 513 17.74 84.94 12.99
N LYS A 514 17.19 85.55 11.94
CA LYS A 514 17.67 86.84 11.44
C LYS A 514 17.21 87.93 12.40
N SER A 515 18.06 88.30 13.36
CA SER A 515 18.16 89.68 13.81
C SER A 515 19.64 90.03 13.97
N GLY A 516 20.03 91.17 13.41
CA GLY A 516 21.43 91.61 13.42
C GLY A 516 21.98 91.84 14.83
N HIS A 517 23.28 91.58 14.93
CA HIS A 517 24.24 91.98 15.97
C HIS A 517 24.40 91.05 17.19
N THR A 518 25.65 90.58 17.28
CA THR A 518 26.32 89.82 18.36
C THR A 518 26.11 88.31 18.40
N SER A 519 27.14 87.62 17.94
CA SER A 519 27.37 86.19 18.06
C SER A 519 27.35 85.75 19.53
N ARG A 520 26.38 84.93 19.93
CA ARG A 520 26.44 84.12 21.17
C ARG A 520 26.59 82.63 20.81
N PRO A 521 27.53 81.91 21.43
CA PRO A 521 27.68 80.47 21.22
C PRO A 521 26.61 79.73 22.04
N GLY A 522 25.72 78.98 21.38
CA GLY A 522 24.75 78.11 22.09
C GLY A 522 23.37 77.88 21.44
N GLY A 523 23.12 78.33 20.21
CA GLY A 523 21.79 78.19 19.58
C GLY A 523 21.54 76.80 18.99
N GLY A 524 20.97 75.88 19.76
CA GLY A 524 20.24 74.74 19.19
C GLY A 524 19.04 75.27 18.41
N GLY A 525 19.00 75.05 17.10
CA GLY A 525 17.90 75.55 16.26
C GLY A 525 16.57 74.89 16.61
N VAL A 526 15.51 75.71 16.69
CA VAL A 526 14.13 75.24 16.90
C VAL A 526 13.72 74.30 15.76
N PRO A 527 13.11 73.13 16.05
CA PRO A 527 12.63 72.23 15.00
C PRO A 527 11.72 72.94 13.99
N LEU A 528 11.92 72.69 12.68
CA LEU A 528 11.26 73.42 11.60
C LEU A 528 9.72 73.40 11.69
N TRP A 529 9.15 72.30 12.21
CA TRP A 529 7.71 72.16 12.38
C TRP A 529 7.15 72.97 13.56
N MET A 530 7.97 73.32 14.55
CA MET A 530 7.58 74.24 15.63
C MET A 530 7.57 75.69 15.12
N ALA A 531 8.50 76.03 14.22
CA ALA A 531 8.57 77.35 13.60
C ALA A 531 7.49 77.57 12.52
N GLU A 532 7.20 76.55 11.70
CA GLU A 532 6.23 76.59 10.61
C GLU A 532 5.21 75.43 10.67
N PRO A 533 4.34 75.39 11.68
CA PRO A 533 3.43 74.27 11.89
C PRO A 533 2.42 74.03 10.76
N GLN A 534 2.09 75.07 9.99
CA GLN A 534 1.20 74.96 8.83
C GLN A 534 1.74 73.99 7.77
N ARG A 535 3.06 73.76 7.72
CA ARG A 535 3.68 72.78 6.81
C ARG A 535 3.64 71.34 7.33
N TYR A 536 3.28 71.15 8.60
CA TYR A 536 3.29 69.85 9.28
C TYR A 536 1.99 69.62 10.07
N PRO A 537 0.81 69.71 9.44
CA PRO A 537 -0.47 69.68 10.14
C PRO A 537 -0.62 68.40 10.99
N GLY A 538 -0.20 67.24 10.48
CA GLY A 538 -0.37 65.95 11.17
C GLY A 538 0.27 65.87 12.57
N ILE A 539 1.32 66.64 12.86
CA ILE A 539 1.93 66.70 14.19
C ILE A 539 1.02 67.47 15.14
N LEU A 540 0.66 68.72 14.79
CA LEU A 540 -0.20 69.54 15.65
C LEU A 540 -1.60 68.96 15.83
N GLU A 541 -2.20 68.38 14.78
CA GLU A 541 -3.52 67.75 14.85
C GLU A 541 -3.58 66.66 15.93
N SER A 542 -2.46 65.96 16.18
CA SER A 542 -2.40 64.89 17.20
C SER A 542 -2.54 65.42 18.64
N PHE A 543 -2.24 66.70 18.87
CA PHE A 543 -2.29 67.37 20.19
C PHE A 543 -3.55 68.23 20.38
N ARG A 544 -4.28 68.58 19.32
CA ARG A 544 -5.53 69.35 19.43
C ARG A 544 -6.61 68.70 20.30
N PRO A 545 -6.81 67.37 20.31
CA PRO A 545 -7.72 66.74 21.26
C PRO A 545 -7.33 67.01 22.72
N LEU A 546 -6.03 67.00 23.02
CA LEU A 546 -5.51 67.32 24.36
C LEU A 546 -5.76 68.78 24.71
N LYS A 547 -5.52 69.71 23.77
CA LYS A 547 -5.86 71.13 23.90
C LYS A 547 -7.34 71.34 24.21
N ALA A 548 -8.23 70.70 23.45
CA ALA A 548 -9.68 70.83 23.64
C ALA A 548 -10.12 70.32 25.03
N HIS A 549 -9.52 69.23 25.51
CA HIS A 549 -9.77 68.72 26.85
C HIS A 549 -9.33 69.70 27.94
N LEU A 550 -8.13 70.29 27.78
CA LEU A 550 -7.65 71.31 28.73
C LEU A 550 -8.50 72.58 28.71
N GLN A 551 -8.86 73.09 27.54
CA GLN A 551 -9.77 74.24 27.44
C GLN A 551 -11.11 73.99 28.14
N PHE A 552 -11.64 72.76 28.05
CA PHE A 552 -12.85 72.39 28.77
C PHE A 552 -12.66 72.42 30.29
N LEU A 553 -11.54 71.90 30.81
CA LEU A 553 -11.22 71.94 32.24
C LEU A 553 -10.98 73.37 32.76
N ALA A 554 -10.29 74.21 31.98
CA ALA A 554 -10.00 75.62 32.33
C ALA A 554 -11.26 76.45 32.55
N LYS A 555 -12.37 76.15 31.87
CA LYS A 555 -13.64 76.89 32.05
C LYS A 555 -14.15 76.88 33.50
N SER A 556 -13.81 75.85 34.26
CA SER A 556 -14.26 75.70 35.65
C SER A 556 -13.22 76.18 36.67
N HIS A 557 -11.93 76.24 36.31
CA HIS A 557 -10.83 76.57 37.24
C HIS A 557 -9.64 77.26 36.53
N PRO A 558 -9.75 78.52 36.08
CA PRO A 558 -8.61 79.29 35.59
C PRO A 558 -7.91 80.01 36.76
N PRO A 559 -6.56 80.13 36.78
CA PRO A 559 -5.56 79.55 35.87
C PRO A 559 -5.29 78.05 36.13
N MET A 560 -4.87 77.31 35.10
CA MET A 560 -4.53 75.88 35.25
C MET A 560 -3.02 75.62 35.25
N VAL A 561 -2.50 75.17 36.39
CA VAL A 561 -1.17 74.59 36.51
C VAL A 561 -1.27 73.07 36.35
N ILE A 562 -0.66 72.55 35.30
CA ILE A 562 -0.78 71.14 34.91
C ILE A 562 0.60 70.52 34.84
N GLN A 563 0.79 69.44 35.58
CA GLN A 563 1.99 68.64 35.45
C GLN A 563 1.86 67.65 34.30
N LEU A 564 2.86 67.61 33.44
CA LEU A 564 3.08 66.52 32.49
C LEU A 564 4.22 65.66 33.01
N THR A 565 3.94 64.37 33.17
CA THR A 565 4.91 63.42 33.70
C THR A 565 4.80 62.09 32.99
N GLY A 566 5.90 61.36 32.99
CA GLY A 566 5.99 60.05 32.37
C GLY A 566 5.64 58.90 33.29
N ALA A 567 5.11 57.80 32.74
CA ALA A 567 5.04 56.52 33.45
C ALA A 567 6.41 55.84 33.64
N ASN A 568 7.27 55.93 32.62
CA ASN A 568 8.64 55.41 32.59
C ASN A 568 9.59 56.51 32.06
N GLN A 569 10.90 56.32 32.10
CA GLN A 569 11.81 57.21 31.37
C GLN A 569 11.58 57.12 29.84
N HIS A 570 11.87 58.19 29.12
CA HIS A 570 11.84 58.28 27.65
C HIS A 570 10.46 58.08 26.95
N ASN A 571 9.33 58.17 27.67
CA ASN A 571 7.99 58.09 27.06
C ASN A 571 7.53 59.34 26.31
N GLY A 572 8.31 60.42 26.34
CA GLY A 572 8.01 61.67 25.64
C GLY A 572 7.10 62.63 26.39
N ALA A 573 7.13 62.65 27.73
CA ALA A 573 6.46 63.68 28.54
C ALA A 573 6.90 65.10 28.15
N SER A 574 8.21 65.39 28.13
CA SER A 574 8.77 66.69 27.74
C SER A 574 8.41 67.10 26.31
N THR A 575 8.44 66.14 25.39
CA THR A 575 7.99 66.35 24.00
C THR A 575 6.50 66.71 23.95
N THR A 576 5.68 66.02 24.74
CA THR A 576 4.24 66.26 24.84
C THR A 576 3.96 67.64 25.44
N ALA A 577 4.68 68.02 26.51
CA ALA A 577 4.55 69.32 27.16
C ALA A 577 4.90 70.47 26.22
N SER A 578 6.03 70.36 25.52
CA SER A 578 6.49 71.37 24.57
C SER A 578 5.54 71.54 23.38
N ASN A 579 5.05 70.43 22.82
CA ASN A 579 4.07 70.44 21.74
C ASN A 579 2.73 71.03 22.16
N LEU A 580 2.25 70.64 23.35
CA LEU A 580 0.99 71.14 23.88
C LEU A 580 1.06 72.64 24.16
N ALA A 581 2.19 73.12 24.72
CA ALA A 581 2.44 74.55 24.94
C ALA A 581 2.34 75.33 23.63
N LEU A 582 2.98 74.83 22.57
CA LEU A 582 2.91 75.42 21.24
C LEU A 582 1.49 75.43 20.68
N VAL A 583 0.78 74.30 20.75
CA VAL A 583 -0.59 74.19 20.23
C VAL A 583 -1.55 75.12 20.96
N LEU A 584 -1.42 75.25 22.28
CA LEU A 584 -2.17 76.22 23.07
C LEU A 584 -1.83 77.64 22.60
N ALA A 585 -0.55 77.99 22.49
CA ALA A 585 -0.14 79.33 22.08
C ALA A 585 -0.60 79.72 20.66
N TRP A 586 -0.58 78.77 19.73
CA TRP A 586 -1.04 78.99 18.36
C TRP A 586 -2.55 79.16 18.25
N ASP A 587 -3.32 78.33 18.96
CA ASP A 587 -4.77 78.31 18.83
C ASP A 587 -5.49 79.25 19.83
N LEU A 588 -4.81 79.71 20.89
CA LEU A 588 -5.33 80.60 21.93
C LEU A 588 -4.50 81.90 22.01
N VAL A 589 -4.65 82.76 21.00
CA VAL A 589 -3.86 83.99 20.87
C VAL A 589 -4.02 84.94 22.07
N ASP A 590 -5.21 84.99 22.67
CA ASP A 590 -5.52 85.89 23.79
C ASP A 590 -5.15 85.33 25.18
N HIS A 591 -4.55 84.14 25.24
CA HIS A 591 -4.14 83.52 26.51
C HIS A 591 -2.63 83.57 26.66
N ARG A 592 -2.15 83.71 27.90
CA ARG A 592 -0.74 83.63 28.26
C ARG A 592 -0.39 82.20 28.68
N ILE A 593 0.55 81.58 27.96
CA ILE A 593 1.01 80.21 28.20
C ILE A 593 2.43 80.25 28.76
N LEU A 594 2.66 79.53 29.86
CA LEU A 594 3.98 79.28 30.42
C LEU A 594 4.32 77.79 30.35
N LEU A 595 5.51 77.45 29.85
CA LEU A 595 6.09 76.11 30.00
C LEU A 595 7.24 76.18 31.00
N VAL A 596 7.20 75.34 32.04
CA VAL A 596 8.23 75.26 33.06
C VAL A 596 8.93 73.92 32.93
N ASP A 597 10.25 73.94 32.72
CA ASP A 597 11.09 72.74 32.77
C ASP A 597 11.43 72.42 34.22
N GLY A 598 10.73 71.44 34.78
CA GLY A 598 10.96 70.91 36.12
C GLY A 598 11.63 69.53 36.13
N ASN A 599 12.08 69.03 34.97
CA ASN A 599 12.75 67.75 34.89
C ASN A 599 14.24 67.92 35.20
N LEU A 600 14.59 67.85 36.49
CA LEU A 600 15.98 67.95 36.95
C LEU A 600 16.89 66.84 36.39
N ALA A 601 16.33 65.69 36.04
CA ALA A 601 17.09 64.53 35.58
C ALA A 601 17.48 64.63 34.09
N ASP A 602 16.60 65.15 33.25
CA ASP A 602 16.81 65.28 31.80
C ASP A 602 16.16 66.58 31.26
N PRO A 603 16.74 67.76 31.55
CA PRO A 603 16.18 69.04 31.16
C PRO A 603 16.29 69.24 29.65
N SER A 604 15.18 69.55 28.99
CA SER A 604 15.08 69.54 27.53
C SER A 604 14.51 70.83 26.92
N ALA A 605 13.89 71.71 27.72
CA ALA A 605 13.25 72.92 27.20
C ALA A 605 14.26 73.89 26.56
N GLN A 606 15.46 74.00 27.15
CA GLN A 606 16.54 74.83 26.62
C GLN A 606 16.86 74.47 25.16
N GLN A 607 17.08 73.18 24.91
CA GLN A 607 17.45 72.68 23.57
C GLN A 607 16.27 72.72 22.62
N THR A 608 15.06 72.44 23.12
CA THR A 608 13.83 72.39 22.32
C THR A 608 13.44 73.76 21.76
N PHE A 609 13.57 74.82 22.56
CA PHE A 609 13.18 76.18 22.20
C PHE A 609 14.37 77.09 21.82
N GLY A 610 15.61 76.58 21.88
CA GLY A 610 16.81 77.37 21.54
C GLY A 610 17.09 78.49 22.55
N LEU A 611 16.79 78.27 23.83
CA LEU A 611 16.84 79.26 24.90
C LEU A 611 18.16 79.24 25.67
N LEU A 612 18.37 80.22 26.54
CA LEU A 612 19.48 80.21 27.49
C LEU A 612 19.16 79.27 28.65
N ARG A 613 20.18 78.59 29.18
CA ARG A 613 20.01 77.72 30.35
C ARG A 613 19.74 78.50 31.64
N GLU A 614 20.29 79.71 31.74
CA GLU A 614 20.30 80.53 32.93
C GLU A 614 19.95 81.98 32.57
N PRO A 615 19.25 82.70 33.47
CA PRO A 615 18.64 82.21 34.72
C PRO A 615 17.38 81.34 34.47
N GLY A 616 17.00 80.49 35.44
CA GLY A 616 15.86 79.57 35.32
C GLY A 616 15.20 79.22 36.66
N LEU A 617 14.40 78.15 36.70
CA LEU A 617 13.55 77.78 37.84
C LEU A 617 14.33 77.63 39.15
N LEU A 618 15.45 76.92 39.11
CA LEU A 618 16.25 76.73 40.32
C LEU A 618 16.86 78.03 40.84
N ASN A 619 17.19 78.99 39.95
CA ASN A 619 17.66 80.31 40.38
C ASN A 619 16.54 81.05 41.13
N TYR A 620 15.30 81.05 40.60
CA TYR A 620 14.15 81.63 41.31
C TYR A 620 13.94 81.01 42.70
N LEU A 621 14.04 79.68 42.80
CA LEU A 621 13.77 78.96 44.05
C LEU A 621 14.84 79.15 45.14
N THR A 622 16.06 79.54 44.76
CA THR A 622 17.21 79.58 45.68
C THR A 622 17.81 80.97 45.88
N GLU A 623 17.65 81.86 44.90
CA GLU A 623 18.17 83.22 44.89
C GLU A 623 17.00 84.21 44.93
N GLU A 624 17.20 85.44 45.41
CA GLU A 624 16.17 86.50 45.40
C GLU A 624 15.99 87.06 43.97
N MET A 625 15.30 86.31 43.13
CA MET A 625 14.94 86.70 41.77
C MET A 625 13.41 86.81 41.60
N ASP A 626 12.99 87.79 40.80
CA ASP A 626 11.58 87.95 40.41
C ASP A 626 11.22 87.02 39.24
N LEU A 627 9.93 86.69 39.10
CA LEU A 627 9.44 85.81 38.03
C LEU A 627 9.86 86.29 36.63
N GLN A 628 9.77 87.60 36.35
CA GLN A 628 10.14 88.18 35.05
C GLN A 628 11.62 88.00 34.68
N GLN A 629 12.49 87.76 35.68
CA GLN A 629 13.93 87.59 35.43
C GLN A 629 14.28 86.18 34.96
N VAL A 630 13.45 85.18 35.27
CA VAL A 630 13.69 83.76 34.93
C VAL A 630 12.86 83.26 33.76
N VAL A 631 11.85 84.04 33.34
CA VAL A 631 11.01 83.76 32.18
C VAL A 631 11.73 84.21 30.90
N GLN A 632 11.73 83.34 29.89
CA GLN A 632 12.32 83.63 28.59
C GLN A 632 11.25 83.60 27.48
N PRO A 633 11.17 84.64 26.62
CA PRO A 633 10.22 84.67 25.53
C PRO A 633 10.61 83.67 24.44
N THR A 634 9.62 83.13 23.75
CA THR A 634 9.82 82.25 22.60
C THR A 634 9.53 82.96 21.28
N MET A 635 9.61 82.23 20.16
CA MET A 635 9.15 82.69 18.84
C MET A 635 7.66 83.07 18.79
N ARG A 636 6.87 82.67 19.80
CA ARG A 636 5.45 82.95 19.94
C ARG A 636 5.25 84.00 21.04
N PRO A 637 4.67 85.18 20.75
CA PRO A 637 4.55 86.27 21.73
C PRO A 637 3.78 85.92 23.01
N ASN A 638 2.87 84.96 22.94
CA ASN A 638 2.03 84.51 24.04
C ASN A 638 2.50 83.20 24.69
N LEU A 639 3.70 82.71 24.33
CA LEU A 639 4.34 81.55 24.94
C LEU A 639 5.69 81.94 25.50
N GLU A 640 5.84 81.73 26.80
CA GLU A 640 7.09 81.93 27.52
C GLU A 640 7.53 80.63 28.18
N VAL A 641 8.83 80.50 28.43
CA VAL A 641 9.44 79.28 28.95
C VAL A 641 10.37 79.61 30.10
N ILE A 642 10.31 78.83 31.18
CA ILE A 642 11.31 78.81 32.24
C ILE A 642 12.12 77.52 32.06
N THR A 643 13.43 77.66 31.82
CA THR A 643 14.36 76.53 31.80
C THR A 643 14.75 76.13 33.23
N ILE A 644 15.41 74.98 33.40
CA ILE A 644 15.73 74.46 34.74
C ILE A 644 16.61 75.41 35.57
N GLY A 645 17.46 76.24 34.93
CA GLY A 645 18.44 77.06 35.61
C GLY A 645 19.66 76.28 36.12
N LYS A 646 20.57 77.01 36.76
CA LYS A 646 21.71 76.47 37.51
C LYS A 646 21.97 77.44 38.67
N PRO A 647 21.51 77.13 39.88
CA PRO A 647 21.65 78.02 41.03
C PRO A 647 23.10 78.06 41.48
N ALA A 648 23.49 79.14 42.17
CA ALA A 648 24.82 79.25 42.79
C ALA A 648 25.07 78.16 43.87
N THR A 649 24.01 77.67 44.51
CA THR A 649 24.05 76.60 45.52
C THR A 649 23.14 75.42 45.14
N GLN A 650 23.63 74.20 45.30
CA GLN A 650 22.88 72.99 44.97
C GLN A 650 21.82 72.70 46.05
N VAL A 651 20.59 72.40 45.64
CA VAL A 651 19.46 72.07 46.53
C VAL A 651 18.96 70.66 46.22
N LEU A 652 18.80 69.85 47.28
CA LEU A 652 18.39 68.44 47.17
C LEU A 652 16.90 68.26 46.90
N SER A 653 16.03 69.13 47.43
CA SER A 653 14.57 69.08 47.25
C SER A 653 13.99 70.46 46.93
N PRO A 654 14.25 71.01 45.74
CA PRO A 654 13.87 72.39 45.40
C PRO A 654 12.36 72.63 45.42
N PHE A 655 11.55 71.59 45.17
CA PHE A 655 10.08 71.69 45.13
C PHE A 655 9.40 71.61 46.51
N ASP A 656 10.14 71.20 47.56
CA ASP A 656 9.65 71.22 48.95
C ASP A 656 9.77 72.61 49.58
N LEU A 657 10.58 73.50 48.99
CA LEU A 657 10.77 74.86 49.48
C LEU A 657 9.45 75.65 49.49
N LEU A 658 9.25 76.47 50.53
CA LEU A 658 8.11 77.40 50.60
C LEU A 658 8.05 78.32 49.36
N LYS A 659 9.22 78.67 48.83
CA LYS A 659 9.36 79.49 47.62
C LYS A 659 8.76 78.85 46.37
N PHE A 660 8.62 77.52 46.32
CA PHE A 660 7.92 76.86 45.22
C PHE A 660 6.39 77.10 45.30
N SER A 661 5.81 77.21 46.49
CA SER A 661 4.41 77.61 46.62
C SER A 661 4.20 79.06 46.18
N THR A 662 5.12 79.96 46.54
CA THR A 662 5.12 81.35 46.05
C THR A 662 5.28 81.42 44.54
N PHE A 663 6.18 80.63 43.95
CA PHE A 663 6.32 80.51 42.51
C PHE A 663 4.99 80.15 41.84
N LEU A 664 4.28 79.14 42.39
CA LEU A 664 3.00 78.70 41.86
C LEU A 664 1.93 79.80 41.95
N GLU A 665 1.92 80.61 43.01
CA GLU A 665 1.02 81.77 43.13
C GLU A 665 1.37 82.86 42.09
N ASP A 666 2.64 83.18 41.91
CA ASP A 666 3.10 84.18 40.95
C ASP A 666 2.73 83.80 39.50
N VAL A 667 2.96 82.54 39.10
CA VAL A 667 2.59 82.08 37.75
C VAL A 667 1.07 82.01 37.57
N ARG A 668 0.31 81.71 38.63
CA ARG A 668 -1.17 81.72 38.59
C ARG A 668 -1.72 83.13 38.34
N THR A 669 -1.12 84.17 38.92
CA THR A 669 -1.57 85.55 38.66
C THR A 669 -1.21 86.04 37.25
N SER A 670 -0.16 85.46 36.64
CA SER A 670 0.44 85.96 35.41
C SER A 670 0.13 85.13 34.15
N TYR A 671 -0.40 83.91 34.27
CA TYR A 671 -0.62 83.03 33.11
C TYR A 671 -1.95 82.30 33.20
N ASP A 672 -2.59 82.07 32.05
CA ASP A 672 -3.84 81.31 31.98
C ASP A 672 -3.58 79.80 32.00
N PHE A 673 -2.49 79.37 31.35
CA PHE A 673 -2.03 77.98 31.32
C PHE A 673 -0.57 77.89 31.72
N VAL A 674 -0.27 77.06 32.72
CA VAL A 674 1.09 76.72 33.13
C VAL A 674 1.30 75.22 32.95
N LEU A 675 2.14 74.84 32.01
CA LEU A 675 2.53 73.44 31.78
C LEU A 675 3.86 73.17 32.48
N PHE A 676 3.85 72.22 33.40
CA PHE A 676 5.01 71.86 34.19
C PHE A 676 5.54 70.50 33.72
N ASP A 677 6.67 70.50 33.00
CA ASP A 677 7.35 69.27 32.61
C ASP A 677 8.11 68.68 33.80
N SER A 678 8.10 67.36 33.95
CA SER A 678 8.69 66.69 35.10
C SER A 678 9.19 65.29 34.77
N ALA A 679 10.14 64.81 35.58
CA ALA A 679 10.64 63.44 35.52
C ALA A 679 9.49 62.41 35.75
N PRO A 680 9.66 61.14 35.36
CA PRO A 680 8.65 60.12 35.63
C PRO A 680 8.34 59.96 37.13
N ILE A 681 7.06 59.86 37.49
CA ILE A 681 6.62 59.73 38.89
C ILE A 681 7.26 58.53 39.59
N LEU A 682 7.30 57.38 38.92
CA LEU A 682 7.94 56.18 39.47
C LEU A 682 9.47 56.37 39.43
N GLY A 683 10.03 56.80 40.56
CA GLY A 683 11.46 57.01 40.75
C GLY A 683 11.89 58.46 40.97
N SER A 684 10.97 59.42 41.00
CA SER A 684 11.26 60.83 41.31
C SER A 684 10.38 61.35 42.45
N SER A 685 11.00 61.63 43.61
CA SER A 685 10.32 62.30 44.73
C SER A 685 9.86 63.69 44.34
N ASP A 686 10.67 64.42 43.57
CA ASP A 686 10.37 65.77 43.07
C ASP A 686 9.09 65.78 42.23
N SER A 687 8.94 64.84 41.29
CA SER A 687 7.72 64.73 40.47
C SER A 687 6.48 64.44 41.32
N LEU A 688 6.61 63.67 42.41
CA LEU A 688 5.51 63.41 43.33
C LEU A 688 5.17 64.67 44.15
N THR A 689 6.16 65.40 44.66
CA THR A 689 5.94 66.68 45.36
C THR A 689 5.26 67.70 44.45
N ILE A 690 5.67 67.82 43.19
CA ILE A 690 5.02 68.71 42.22
C ILE A 690 3.54 68.32 42.07
N SER A 691 3.25 67.01 41.97
CA SER A 691 1.89 66.52 41.72
C SER A 691 0.86 66.93 42.77
N THR A 692 1.29 67.12 44.03
CA THR A 692 0.39 67.51 45.13
C THR A 692 0.11 69.01 45.19
N LYS A 693 0.85 69.83 44.43
CA LYS A 693 0.76 71.31 44.45
C LYS A 693 0.16 71.89 43.15
N VAL A 694 -0.02 71.07 42.12
CA VAL A 694 -0.62 71.45 40.83
C VAL A 694 -2.12 71.10 40.77
N ASP A 695 -2.85 71.64 39.80
CA ASP A 695 -4.30 71.41 39.67
C ASP A 695 -4.62 70.02 39.11
N GLY A 696 -3.69 69.46 38.35
CA GLY A 696 -3.80 68.09 37.88
C GLY A 696 -2.59 67.57 37.12
N VAL A 697 -2.59 66.26 36.93
CA VAL A 697 -1.51 65.50 36.30
C VAL A 697 -2.00 64.88 35.00
N ILE A 698 -1.24 65.06 33.93
CA ILE A 698 -1.36 64.30 32.69
C ILE A 698 -0.23 63.29 32.65
N LEU A 699 -0.59 62.01 32.60
CA LEU A 699 0.37 60.93 32.51
C LEU A 699 0.66 60.58 31.05
N VAL A 700 1.93 60.52 30.66
CA VAL A 700 2.35 60.10 29.33
C VAL A 700 2.84 58.65 29.39
N ALA A 701 2.16 57.78 28.64
CA ALA A 701 2.48 56.36 28.52
C ALA A 701 2.95 56.04 27.10
N GLU A 702 4.02 55.26 26.95
CA GLU A 702 4.53 54.85 25.65
C GLU A 702 3.87 53.55 25.17
N ALA A 703 3.30 53.57 23.97
CA ALA A 703 2.64 52.42 23.38
C ALA A 703 3.63 51.26 23.12
N ASN A 704 3.24 50.04 23.48
CA ASN A 704 4.06 48.81 23.41
C ASN A 704 5.29 48.80 24.33
N HIS A 705 5.41 49.75 25.27
CA HIS A 705 6.54 49.81 26.21
C HIS A 705 6.10 50.00 27.66
N THR A 706 5.15 50.89 27.93
CA THR A 706 4.59 51.06 29.27
C THR A 706 3.66 49.90 29.58
N ARG A 707 3.85 49.25 30.74
CA ARG A 707 2.99 48.17 31.23
C ARG A 707 1.76 48.74 31.94
N TYR A 708 0.61 48.05 31.88
CA TYR A 708 -0.59 48.55 32.55
C TYR A 708 -0.42 48.57 34.08
N GLU A 709 0.36 47.65 34.65
CA GLU A 709 0.64 47.62 36.10
C GLU A 709 1.38 48.89 36.56
N THR A 710 2.26 49.44 35.71
CA THR A 710 2.97 50.69 35.97
C THR A 710 1.99 51.85 36.10
N ILE A 711 1.04 51.96 35.17
CA ILE A 711 0.03 53.03 35.17
C ILE A 711 -0.86 52.90 36.41
N ILE A 712 -1.34 51.69 36.72
CA ILE A 712 -2.16 51.43 37.90
C ILE A 712 -1.40 51.77 39.19
N SER A 713 -0.11 51.46 39.25
CA SER A 713 0.73 51.81 40.39
C SER A 713 0.80 53.32 40.58
N ILE A 714 1.00 54.09 39.51
CA ILE A 714 1.02 55.57 39.56
C ILE A 714 -0.33 56.13 40.00
N GLU A 715 -1.42 55.65 39.42
CA GLU A 715 -2.78 56.06 39.78
C GLU A 715 -3.06 55.80 41.27
N ASN A 716 -2.61 54.67 41.81
CA ASN A 716 -2.74 54.35 43.23
C ASN A 716 -1.87 55.25 44.12
N HIS A 717 -0.65 55.61 43.70
CA HIS A 717 0.21 56.54 44.45
C HIS A 717 -0.35 57.97 44.46
N LEU A 718 -0.96 58.41 43.37
CA LEU A 718 -1.57 59.74 43.26
C LEU A 718 -2.98 59.80 43.88
N GLN A 719 -3.60 58.66 44.16
CA GLN A 719 -4.96 58.61 44.67
C GLN A 719 -5.09 59.40 45.98
N GLY A 720 -5.93 60.44 45.97
CA GLY A 720 -6.16 61.32 47.12
C GLY A 720 -5.12 62.43 47.32
N SER A 721 -3.98 62.37 46.63
CA SER A 721 -2.91 63.38 46.73
C SER A 721 -2.87 64.33 45.53
N ALA A 722 -3.26 63.86 44.34
CA ALA A 722 -3.30 64.65 43.12
C ALA A 722 -4.43 64.17 42.20
N LYS A 723 -4.96 65.07 41.36
CA LYS A 723 -5.99 64.70 40.38
C LYS A 723 -5.35 64.33 39.04
N VAL A 724 -5.51 63.08 38.61
CA VAL A 724 -5.09 62.66 37.26
C VAL A 724 -6.17 63.06 36.26
N PHE A 725 -5.85 63.98 35.34
CA PHE A 725 -6.77 64.43 34.30
C PHE A 725 -6.94 63.38 33.20
N GLY A 726 -5.90 62.60 32.93
CA GLY A 726 -5.96 61.47 32.03
C GLY A 726 -4.59 61.06 31.50
N ILE A 727 -4.61 60.13 30.56
CA ILE A 727 -3.41 59.51 29.99
C ILE A 727 -3.27 59.90 28.52
N VAL A 728 -2.04 60.25 28.11
CA VAL A 728 -1.64 60.43 26.72
C VAL A 728 -0.87 59.18 26.28
N LEU A 729 -1.39 58.46 25.29
CA LEU A 729 -0.72 57.29 24.72
C LEU A 729 0.22 57.74 23.59
N ASN A 730 1.50 57.85 23.87
CA ASN A 730 2.51 58.36 22.94
C ASN A 730 3.15 57.24 22.10
N LYS A 731 3.72 57.63 20.95
CA LYS A 731 4.42 56.75 19.98
C LYS A 731 3.60 55.55 19.51
N ARG A 732 2.28 55.73 19.32
CA ARG A 732 1.41 54.65 18.84
C ARG A 732 1.79 54.24 17.42
N ARG A 733 2.01 52.95 17.20
CA ARG A 733 2.28 52.35 15.89
C ARG A 733 1.06 51.61 15.36
N PHE A 734 0.81 51.76 14.06
CA PHE A 734 -0.20 50.97 13.36
C PHE A 734 0.48 49.77 12.71
N VAL A 735 0.26 48.58 13.26
CA VAL A 735 0.99 47.37 12.86
C VAL A 735 0.37 46.67 11.64
N ILE A 736 -0.90 46.93 11.35
CA ILE A 736 -1.57 46.38 10.18
C ILE A 736 -1.12 47.17 8.94
N PRO A 737 -0.63 46.51 7.87
CA PRO A 737 -0.29 47.19 6.63
C PRO A 737 -1.49 47.95 6.06
N LYS A 738 -1.28 49.18 5.57
CA LYS A 738 -2.37 50.06 5.05
C LYS A 738 -3.26 49.37 4.00
N VAL A 739 -2.67 48.51 3.15
CA VAL A 739 -3.40 47.76 2.12
C VAL A 739 -4.45 46.84 2.75
N LEU A 740 -4.08 46.10 3.79
CA LEU A 740 -5.00 45.23 4.52
C LEU A 740 -5.98 46.04 5.36
N TYR A 741 -5.55 47.17 5.92
CA TYR A 741 -6.41 48.03 6.72
C TYR A 741 -7.57 48.64 5.91
N ASN A 742 -7.40 48.88 4.60
CA ASN A 742 -8.46 49.42 3.75
C ASN A 742 -9.48 48.36 3.28
N ILE A 743 -9.16 47.07 3.42
CA ILE A 743 -9.99 45.94 2.99
C ILE A 743 -10.90 45.46 4.13
N ILE A 744 -10.53 45.74 5.38
CA ILE A 744 -11.18 45.29 6.62
C ILE A 744 -11.89 46.47 7.26
#